data_AF-A0A2A7AC49-F1
#
_entry.id   AF-A0A2A7AC49-F1
#
_cell.length_a   1.000
_cell.length_b   1.000
_cell.length_c   1.000
_cell.angle_alpha   90.00
_cell.angle_beta   90.00
_cell.angle_gamma   90.00
#
_symmetry.space_group_name_H-M   'P 1'
#
loop_
_entity.id
_entity.type
_entity.pdbx_description
1 polymer ?
#
loop_
_entity_poly.entity_id
_entity_poly.type
_entity_poly.pdbx_seq_one_letter_code
_entity_poly.pdbx_strand_id
1 'polypeptide(L)'
;MNRTEEIELLEQLEQWNSKDEYSQCIQAIEAIPEQERGYLLTVKLSRAYSNLAALGDHGEHGTDGEVDGDLIRHAIELLESVRTQGENDPYWNARMGYSCLMAYGSATTAYEYAKCWLSLAPDDPDAQELVRDCEKYLEEENSLELDWKEREEIIRWETIPPADDDILGHVKVHIDQYFGVYTQLLTDDSDPDHPLEIAVILPRPEHDYYTLVTVGLSRHRMDFSEERREEKLERAELLINLPRDWKLTKADCREERWSWPIRMMLATAHFAMEDPEVGLESRTTLDEGEDGIPFAENTELRGEILLYPGVFGTDSFFCRLPDGDEVNFYQVIPLYREEIQYKLEHGSDSLLDLCPDESLEVINPHRLNVVTDREKISYDPAEMDNAADQIKKIQELHLPVDELDACNLMAFYLGWAIKRGQMSNPFLSQYREIVEAVRAGKGPDLRVFILDKLDGKMSTQFFDRRGSGFAQWYAQDNRSNPYIYRRDCRNIVLAGLKDRVWNSSTEEEAAYLLLPYTEKNRQSVEHLLDERFQQYLEAEFVDDPEERVARAAEGKPAVIPDWDGPLFCYASDRVAQDGCKVQIMDRLFPEREDMGWESGWAFYSGDEGDVYGEGDEYYESHCGFYDIRDICRIDPDIIPLLNLPHGTMQMRGEDGAWYEVIRDDEGEEET
;
A
#
# COMPACT_ATOMS: atom_id res chain seq x y z
N MET A 1 -44.70 9.20 30.06
CA MET A 1 -44.24 9.17 31.48
C MET A 1 -44.87 10.30 32.31
N ASN A 2 -45.12 10.13 33.61
CA ASN A 2 -45.62 11.21 34.49
C ASN A 2 -44.47 12.00 35.16
N ARG A 3 -44.74 13.24 35.60
CA ARG A 3 -43.68 14.15 36.13
C ARG A 3 -42.94 13.62 37.37
N THR A 4 -43.55 12.74 38.16
CA THR A 4 -42.90 12.16 39.36
C THR A 4 -41.93 11.05 38.95
N GLU A 5 -42.35 10.20 38.01
CA GLU A 5 -41.50 9.15 37.41
C GLU A 5 -40.29 9.75 36.68
N GLU A 6 -40.46 10.88 35.99
CA GLU A 6 -39.37 11.59 35.31
C GLU A 6 -38.31 12.12 36.29
N ILE A 7 -38.74 12.67 37.43
CA ILE A 7 -37.84 13.19 38.47
C ILE A 7 -37.05 12.04 39.12
N GLU A 8 -37.72 10.95 39.47
CA GLU A 8 -37.08 9.76 40.03
C GLU A 8 -36.06 9.16 39.06
N LEU A 9 -36.39 9.11 37.77
CA LEU A 9 -35.47 8.64 36.73
C LEU A 9 -34.25 9.56 36.59
N LEU A 10 -34.44 10.89 36.55
CA LEU A 10 -33.32 11.84 36.45
C LEU A 10 -32.38 11.72 37.66
N GLU A 11 -32.91 11.55 38.87
CA GLU A 11 -32.10 11.30 40.06
C GLU A 11 -31.32 9.97 39.96
N GLN A 12 -31.93 8.93 39.40
CA GLN A 12 -31.28 7.65 39.17
C GLN A 12 -30.16 7.73 38.12
N LEU A 13 -30.38 8.49 37.04
CA LEU A 13 -29.39 8.73 35.99
C LEU A 13 -28.15 9.44 36.52
N GLU A 14 -28.30 10.41 37.44
CA GLU A 14 -27.13 11.03 38.08
C GLU A 14 -26.35 10.05 38.96
N GLN A 15 -27.05 9.13 39.66
CA GLN A 15 -26.37 8.12 40.47
C GLN A 15 -25.56 7.15 39.61
N TRP A 16 -26.13 6.68 38.50
CA TRP A 16 -25.42 5.80 37.56
C TRP A 16 -24.25 6.53 36.89
N ASN A 17 -24.47 7.76 36.43
CA ASN A 17 -23.40 8.57 35.86
C ASN A 17 -22.24 8.80 36.85
N SER A 18 -22.52 8.96 38.16
CA SER A 18 -21.47 9.14 39.17
C SER A 18 -20.66 7.87 39.47
N LYS A 19 -21.12 6.71 38.98
CA LYS A 19 -20.43 5.41 39.08
C LYS A 19 -19.84 4.96 37.75
N ASP A 20 -19.85 5.85 36.76
CA ASP A 20 -19.46 5.56 35.38
C ASP A 20 -20.28 4.40 34.76
N GLU A 21 -21.58 4.31 35.08
CA GLU A 21 -22.51 3.32 34.53
C GLU A 21 -23.31 3.95 33.37
N TYR A 22 -22.63 4.32 32.29
CA TYR A 22 -23.16 5.04 31.14
C TYR A 22 -24.08 4.17 30.28
N SER A 23 -23.74 2.89 30.07
CA SER A 23 -24.61 1.96 29.32
C SER A 23 -25.97 1.77 30.02
N GLN A 24 -26.00 1.79 31.35
CA GLN A 24 -27.25 1.72 32.12
C GLN A 24 -28.11 2.98 31.92
N CYS A 25 -27.48 4.16 31.86
CA CYS A 25 -28.17 5.41 31.53
C CYS A 25 -28.80 5.35 30.13
N ILE A 26 -28.05 4.87 29.14
CA ILE A 26 -28.51 4.70 27.75
C ILE A 26 -29.72 3.77 27.71
N GLN A 27 -29.59 2.53 28.22
CA GLN A 27 -30.67 1.55 28.20
C GLN A 27 -31.95 2.05 28.87
N ALA A 28 -31.84 2.75 30.00
CA ALA A 28 -32.98 3.26 30.73
C ALA A 28 -33.73 4.37 29.99
N ILE A 29 -33.01 5.28 29.33
CA ILE A 29 -33.63 6.36 28.55
C ILE A 29 -34.14 5.82 27.21
N GLU A 30 -33.43 4.88 26.58
CA GLU A 30 -33.82 4.32 25.30
C GLU A 30 -35.10 3.46 25.36
N ALA A 31 -35.37 2.85 26.51
CA ALA A 31 -36.63 2.15 26.78
C ALA A 31 -37.86 3.08 26.70
N ILE A 32 -37.67 4.40 26.77
CA ILE A 32 -38.72 5.40 26.58
C ILE A 32 -38.81 5.72 25.07
N PRO A 33 -40.00 5.69 24.45
CA PRO A 33 -40.17 6.10 23.05
C PRO A 33 -39.62 7.50 22.79
N GLU A 34 -38.94 7.69 21.66
CA GLU A 34 -38.28 8.96 21.31
C GLU A 34 -39.20 10.19 21.42
N GLN A 35 -40.47 10.06 21.00
CA GLN A 35 -41.44 11.16 21.08
C GLN A 35 -41.84 11.55 22.51
N GLU A 36 -41.54 10.68 23.50
CA GLU A 36 -41.76 10.93 24.92
C GLU A 36 -40.50 11.40 25.65
N ARG A 37 -39.31 11.35 25.01
CA ARG A 37 -38.06 11.88 25.57
C ARG A 37 -38.10 13.40 25.46
N GLY A 38 -38.47 14.06 26.57
CA GLY A 38 -38.38 15.51 26.67
C GLY A 38 -36.93 15.99 26.60
N TYR A 39 -36.75 17.31 26.43
CA TYR A 39 -35.44 17.98 26.32
C TYR A 39 -34.38 17.45 27.30
N LEU A 40 -34.70 17.40 28.60
CA LEU A 40 -33.74 16.98 29.63
C LEU A 40 -33.27 15.54 29.45
N LEU A 41 -34.17 14.61 29.09
CA LEU A 41 -33.80 13.22 28.85
C LEU A 41 -32.93 13.07 27.60
N THR A 42 -33.21 13.83 26.55
CA THR A 42 -32.40 13.83 25.32
C THR A 42 -30.98 14.33 25.58
N VAL A 43 -30.82 15.40 26.36
CA VAL A 43 -29.49 15.90 26.74
C VAL A 43 -28.76 14.92 27.67
N LYS A 44 -29.46 14.24 28.58
CA LYS A 44 -28.86 13.20 29.44
C LYS A 44 -28.47 11.94 28.67
N LEU A 45 -29.23 11.58 27.64
CA LEU A 45 -28.89 10.49 26.72
C LEU A 45 -27.63 10.83 25.93
N SER A 46 -27.57 12.03 25.36
CA SER A 46 -26.36 12.51 24.68
C SER A 46 -25.13 12.49 25.62
N ARG A 47 -25.28 12.94 26.88
CA ARG A 47 -24.19 12.83 27.86
C ARG A 47 -23.73 11.39 28.06
N ALA A 48 -24.66 10.45 28.21
CA ALA A 48 -24.32 9.05 28.44
C ALA A 48 -23.56 8.45 27.24
N TYR A 49 -24.00 8.73 26.01
CA TYR A 49 -23.28 8.31 24.81
C TYR A 49 -21.87 8.89 24.71
N SER A 50 -21.73 10.20 24.91
CA SER A 50 -20.42 10.86 24.80
C SER A 50 -19.47 10.46 25.92
N ASN A 51 -19.97 10.19 27.13
CA ASN A 51 -19.14 9.65 28.21
C ASN A 51 -18.76 8.18 27.97
N LEU A 52 -19.68 7.35 27.47
CA LEU A 52 -19.37 5.96 27.10
C LEU A 52 -18.30 5.92 26.00
N ALA A 53 -18.41 6.81 25.00
CA ALA A 53 -17.46 6.90 23.91
C ALA A 53 -16.04 7.25 24.38
N ALA A 54 -15.93 8.18 25.34
CA ALA A 54 -14.64 8.69 25.80
C ALA A 54 -14.02 7.86 26.93
N LEU A 55 -14.84 7.30 27.84
CA LEU A 55 -14.36 6.71 29.09
C LEU A 55 -14.66 5.20 29.21
N GLY A 56 -15.64 4.68 28.47
CA GLY A 56 -16.19 3.35 28.73
C GLY A 56 -16.96 3.28 30.07
N ASP A 57 -17.68 2.18 30.30
CA ASP A 57 -18.25 1.94 31.63
C ASP A 57 -17.13 1.70 32.64
N HIS A 58 -17.26 2.22 33.86
CA HIS A 58 -16.26 2.09 34.93
C HIS A 58 -14.84 2.54 34.55
N GLY A 59 -14.71 3.41 33.53
CA GLY A 59 -13.41 3.90 33.06
C GLY A 59 -12.61 2.88 32.27
N GLU A 60 -13.25 1.91 31.62
CA GLU A 60 -12.61 0.87 30.80
C GLU A 60 -11.60 1.39 29.77
N HIS A 61 -11.81 2.61 29.22
CA HIS A 61 -10.92 3.19 28.21
C HIS A 61 -9.69 3.91 28.79
N GLY A 62 -9.67 4.20 30.10
CA GLY A 62 -8.60 4.99 30.72
C GLY A 62 -8.55 6.46 30.25
N THR A 63 -7.44 7.15 30.48
CA THR A 63 -7.27 8.57 30.07
C THR A 63 -6.83 8.76 28.62
N ASP A 64 -6.37 7.67 27.99
CA ASP A 64 -5.69 7.68 26.68
C ASP A 64 -6.41 6.77 25.66
N GLY A 65 -7.62 6.31 25.98
CA GLY A 65 -8.40 5.46 25.09
C GLY A 65 -8.89 6.19 23.85
N GLU A 66 -8.93 5.49 22.73
CA GLU A 66 -9.54 5.99 21.51
C GLU A 66 -11.02 6.29 21.74
N VAL A 67 -11.48 7.46 21.29
CA VAL A 67 -12.87 7.88 21.45
C VAL A 67 -13.70 7.21 20.36
N ASP A 68 -14.77 6.51 20.74
CA ASP A 68 -15.71 5.92 19.79
C ASP A 68 -16.45 7.01 18.99
N GLY A 69 -16.03 7.19 17.73
CA GLY A 69 -16.53 8.24 16.85
C GLY A 69 -18.02 8.09 16.49
N ASP A 70 -18.56 6.88 16.49
CA ASP A 70 -19.97 6.64 16.15
C ASP A 70 -20.87 7.01 17.33
N LEU A 71 -20.47 6.67 18.56
CA LEU A 71 -21.18 7.08 19.77
C LEU A 71 -21.13 8.60 19.97
N ILE A 72 -20.00 9.25 19.68
CA ILE A 72 -19.90 10.72 19.73
C ILE A 72 -20.79 11.39 18.69
N ARG A 73 -20.77 10.90 17.44
CA ARG A 73 -21.62 11.44 16.37
C ARG A 73 -23.09 11.33 16.75
N HIS A 74 -23.50 10.19 17.29
CA HIS A 74 -24.87 10.01 17.78
C HIS A 74 -25.20 10.95 18.94
N ALA A 75 -24.27 11.18 19.87
CA ALA A 75 -24.45 12.16 20.95
C ALA A 75 -24.68 13.58 20.42
N ILE A 76 -24.01 13.98 19.34
CA ILE A 76 -24.20 15.28 18.67
C ILE A 76 -25.56 15.33 17.98
N GLU A 77 -25.95 14.30 17.23
CA GLU A 77 -27.27 14.23 16.58
C GLU A 77 -28.42 14.40 17.58
N LEU A 78 -28.29 13.77 18.76
CA LEU A 78 -29.24 13.93 19.85
C LEU A 78 -29.33 15.38 20.34
N LEU A 79 -28.19 16.07 20.51
CA LEU A 79 -28.18 17.48 20.92
C LEU A 79 -28.76 18.39 19.84
N GLU A 80 -28.43 18.14 18.58
CA GLU A 80 -28.96 18.85 17.41
C GLU A 80 -30.48 18.74 17.32
N SER A 81 -31.03 17.55 17.57
CA SER A 81 -32.49 17.31 17.55
C SER A 81 -33.26 18.25 18.49
N VAL A 82 -32.61 18.74 19.55
CA VAL A 82 -33.19 19.65 20.55
C VAL A 82 -32.56 21.05 20.56
N ARG A 83 -31.81 21.42 19.51
CA ARG A 83 -31.10 22.72 19.39
C ARG A 83 -31.99 23.92 19.73
N THR A 84 -33.20 23.96 19.19
CA THR A 84 -34.13 25.09 19.41
C THR A 84 -34.52 25.31 20.88
N GLN A 85 -34.40 24.28 21.72
CA GLN A 85 -34.64 24.33 23.15
C GLN A 85 -33.35 24.62 23.94
N GLY A 86 -32.20 24.15 23.44
CA GLY A 86 -30.93 24.14 24.16
C GLY A 86 -29.94 25.26 23.83
N GLU A 87 -30.08 25.99 22.73
CA GLU A 87 -29.09 27.00 22.31
C GLU A 87 -28.82 28.10 23.36
N ASN A 88 -29.81 28.40 24.21
CA ASN A 88 -29.71 29.37 25.31
C ASN A 88 -29.51 28.71 26.70
N ASP A 89 -29.25 27.40 26.74
CA ASP A 89 -28.97 26.63 27.97
C ASP A 89 -27.45 26.40 28.11
N PRO A 90 -26.83 26.84 29.22
CA PRO A 90 -25.39 26.62 29.43
C PRO A 90 -25.01 25.14 29.42
N TYR A 91 -25.85 24.25 29.95
CA TYR A 91 -25.53 22.82 30.05
C TYR A 91 -25.56 22.12 28.68
N TRP A 92 -26.47 22.53 27.79
CA TRP A 92 -26.49 22.03 26.41
C TRP A 92 -25.28 22.50 25.61
N ASN A 93 -24.91 23.79 25.75
CA ASN A 93 -23.70 24.33 25.13
C ASN A 93 -22.43 23.64 25.66
N ALA A 94 -22.38 23.29 26.95
CA ALA A 94 -21.30 22.49 27.51
C ALA A 94 -21.20 21.11 26.83
N ARG A 95 -22.32 20.39 26.70
CA ARG A 95 -22.32 19.07 26.04
C ARG A 95 -21.97 19.14 24.57
N MET A 96 -22.43 20.15 23.85
CA MET A 96 -22.03 20.38 22.46
C MET A 96 -20.53 20.70 22.35
N GLY A 97 -20.02 21.59 23.20
CA GLY A 97 -18.60 21.95 23.20
C GLY A 97 -17.67 20.74 23.37
N TYR A 98 -17.90 19.93 24.40
CA TYR A 98 -17.11 18.71 24.61
C TYR A 98 -17.30 17.69 23.49
N SER A 99 -18.53 17.46 23.03
CA SER A 99 -18.79 16.47 21.97
C SER A 99 -18.14 16.89 20.64
N CYS A 100 -18.20 18.17 20.27
CA CYS A 100 -17.54 18.67 19.07
C CYS A 100 -16.01 18.60 19.15
N LEU A 101 -15.43 18.85 20.33
CA LEU A 101 -13.99 18.73 20.53
C LEU A 101 -13.51 17.28 20.32
N MET A 102 -14.28 16.32 20.82
CA MET A 102 -13.99 14.89 20.66
C MET A 102 -14.26 14.35 19.24
N ALA A 103 -15.23 14.91 18.52
CA ALA A 103 -15.70 14.38 17.23
C ALA A 103 -14.84 14.73 16.02
N TYR A 104 -14.29 15.95 15.97
CA TYR A 104 -13.87 16.54 14.69
C TYR A 104 -12.41 16.94 14.61
N GLY A 105 -11.63 16.87 15.70
CA GLY A 105 -10.24 17.33 15.70
C GLY A 105 -10.06 18.80 15.30
N SER A 106 -11.14 19.59 15.17
CA SER A 106 -11.13 21.00 14.85
C SER A 106 -11.72 21.78 16.02
N ALA A 107 -10.88 22.57 16.67
CA ALA A 107 -11.24 23.32 17.86
C ALA A 107 -12.22 24.48 17.59
N THR A 108 -12.43 24.85 16.32
CA THR A 108 -13.28 25.99 15.92
C THR A 108 -14.73 25.84 16.36
N THR A 109 -15.37 24.71 16.02
CA THR A 109 -16.79 24.49 16.36
C THR A 109 -16.99 24.33 17.85
N ALA A 110 -16.08 23.60 18.52
CA ALA A 110 -16.08 23.47 19.97
C ALA A 110 -15.95 24.83 20.67
N TYR A 111 -15.08 25.70 20.14
CA TYR A 111 -14.86 27.05 20.66
C TYR A 111 -16.10 27.94 20.60
N GLU A 112 -16.92 27.83 19.54
CA GLU A 112 -18.18 28.58 19.43
C GLU A 112 -19.15 28.22 20.56
N TYR A 113 -19.36 26.93 20.82
CA TYR A 113 -20.22 26.46 21.90
C TYR A 113 -19.61 26.75 23.27
N ALA A 114 -18.29 26.63 23.44
CA ALA A 114 -17.59 26.96 24.68
C ALA A 114 -17.74 28.45 25.02
N LYS A 115 -17.61 29.36 24.05
CA LYS A 115 -17.88 30.80 24.25
C LYS A 115 -19.34 31.08 24.57
N CYS A 116 -20.27 30.38 23.92
CA CYS A 116 -21.69 30.52 24.22
C CYS A 116 -21.98 30.11 25.68
N TRP A 117 -21.47 28.95 26.10
CA TRP A 117 -21.56 28.47 27.48
C TRP A 117 -20.96 29.49 28.46
N LEU A 118 -19.73 29.94 28.23
CA LEU A 118 -19.07 30.94 29.09
C LEU A 118 -19.84 32.26 29.14
N SER A 119 -20.50 32.67 28.06
CA SER A 119 -21.33 33.88 28.06
C SER A 119 -22.60 33.75 28.91
N LEU A 120 -23.16 32.54 28.96
CA LEU A 120 -24.34 32.21 29.76
C LEU A 120 -23.98 31.94 31.23
N ALA A 121 -22.77 31.46 31.50
CA ALA A 121 -22.24 31.16 32.84
C ALA A 121 -20.77 31.64 33.01
N PRO A 122 -20.53 32.95 33.21
CA PRO A 122 -19.17 33.51 33.21
C PRO A 122 -18.26 33.04 34.35
N ASP A 123 -18.85 32.67 35.48
CA ASP A 123 -18.14 32.23 36.70
C ASP A 123 -17.91 30.71 36.74
N ASP A 124 -18.30 29.97 35.68
CA ASP A 124 -18.14 28.53 35.57
C ASP A 124 -16.68 28.18 35.22
N PRO A 125 -15.93 27.48 36.11
CA PRO A 125 -14.53 27.15 35.87
C PRO A 125 -14.33 26.20 34.70
N ASP A 126 -15.28 25.29 34.44
CA ASP A 126 -15.19 24.28 33.39
C ASP A 126 -15.41 24.95 32.01
N ALA A 127 -16.30 25.95 31.95
CA ALA A 127 -16.48 26.78 30.76
C ALA A 127 -15.22 27.58 30.42
N GLN A 128 -14.52 28.12 31.43
CA GLN A 128 -13.26 28.84 31.25
C GLN A 128 -12.12 27.92 30.82
N GLU A 129 -12.08 26.69 31.32
CA GLU A 129 -11.12 25.66 30.92
C GLU A 129 -11.31 25.26 29.46
N LEU A 130 -12.52 24.88 29.06
CA LEU A 130 -12.80 24.47 27.68
C LEU A 130 -12.49 25.56 26.66
N VAL A 131 -12.78 26.84 26.98
CA VAL A 131 -12.40 27.99 26.14
C VAL A 131 -10.89 28.09 25.97
N ARG A 132 -10.12 27.93 27.06
CA ARG A 132 -8.65 27.96 27.01
C ARG A 132 -8.07 26.79 26.22
N ASP A 133 -8.62 25.60 26.38
CA ASP A 133 -8.19 24.42 25.64
C ASP A 133 -8.45 24.60 24.14
N CYS A 134 -9.65 25.07 23.78
CA CYS A 134 -9.98 25.41 22.40
C CYS A 134 -9.06 26.52 21.85
N GLU A 135 -8.74 27.55 22.62
CA GLU A 135 -7.80 28.61 22.21
C GLU A 135 -6.39 28.06 21.95
N LYS A 136 -5.92 27.14 22.79
CA LYS A 136 -4.63 26.47 22.60
C LYS A 136 -4.60 25.65 21.31
N TYR A 137 -5.62 24.81 21.09
CA TYR A 137 -5.73 24.03 19.85
C TYR A 137 -5.87 24.93 18.61
N LEU A 138 -6.63 26.03 18.70
CA LEU A 138 -6.75 27.01 17.62
C LEU A 138 -5.45 27.78 17.37
N GLU A 139 -4.65 28.06 18.41
CA GLU A 139 -3.34 28.68 18.25
C GLU A 139 -2.36 27.72 17.56
N GLU A 140 -2.43 26.42 17.87
CA GLU A 140 -1.70 25.35 17.18
C GLU A 140 -2.16 25.22 15.71
N GLU A 141 -3.47 25.14 15.43
CA GLU A 141 -4.03 25.15 14.07
C GLU A 141 -3.62 26.39 13.26
N ASN A 142 -3.69 27.59 13.86
CA ASN A 142 -3.28 28.83 13.22
C ASN A 142 -1.77 28.89 13.00
N SER A 143 -0.95 28.32 13.90
CA SER A 143 0.49 28.24 13.71
C SER A 143 0.85 27.40 12.48
N LEU A 144 0.12 26.29 12.26
CA LEU A 144 0.24 25.49 11.05
C LEU A 144 -0.21 26.30 9.82
N GLU A 145 -1.36 26.99 9.86
CA GLU A 145 -1.85 27.80 8.73
C GLU A 145 -0.93 29.00 8.38
N LEU A 146 -0.21 29.53 9.37
CA LEU A 146 0.85 30.52 9.18
C LEU A 146 2.09 29.89 8.52
N ASP A 147 2.54 28.73 8.99
CA ASP A 147 3.64 27.96 8.40
C ASP A 147 3.33 27.60 6.94
N TRP A 148 2.08 27.23 6.64
CA TRP A 148 1.57 27.02 5.29
C TRP A 148 1.66 28.26 4.39
N LYS A 149 1.29 29.45 4.88
CA LYS A 149 1.37 30.69 4.09
C LYS A 149 2.82 31.14 3.90
N GLU A 150 3.67 30.98 4.92
CA GLU A 150 5.10 31.21 4.80
C GLU A 150 5.73 30.24 3.80
N ARG A 151 5.32 28.96 3.81
CA ARG A 151 5.75 27.97 2.82
C ARG A 151 5.19 28.24 1.42
N GLU A 152 3.94 28.68 1.24
CA GLU A 152 3.43 29.12 -0.06
C GLU A 152 4.25 30.28 -0.63
N GLU A 153 4.73 31.20 0.23
CA GLU A 153 5.66 32.25 -0.16
C GLU A 153 7.05 31.68 -0.49
N ILE A 154 7.58 30.74 0.30
CA ILE A 154 8.86 30.09 0.03
C ILE A 154 8.82 29.26 -1.26
N ILE A 155 7.77 28.49 -1.54
CA ILE A 155 7.57 27.75 -2.80
C ILE A 155 7.56 28.72 -3.98
N ARG A 156 6.94 29.91 -3.83
CA ARG A 156 7.01 30.98 -4.83
C ARG A 156 8.42 31.53 -5.02
N TRP A 157 9.28 31.51 -4.01
CA TRP A 157 10.69 31.89 -4.11
C TRP A 157 11.58 30.76 -4.64
N GLU A 158 11.32 29.50 -4.25
CA GLU A 158 12.00 28.26 -4.68
C GLU A 158 11.59 27.83 -6.11
N THR A 159 10.59 28.46 -6.74
CA THR A 159 10.40 28.38 -8.21
C THR A 159 11.56 29.00 -9.01
N ILE A 160 12.52 29.65 -8.36
CA ILE A 160 13.83 29.95 -8.95
C ILE A 160 14.66 28.66 -8.83
N PRO A 161 15.19 28.09 -9.94
CA PRO A 161 16.02 26.90 -9.86
C PRO A 161 17.13 27.10 -8.82
N PRO A 162 17.37 26.13 -7.92
CA PRO A 162 18.46 26.21 -6.97
C PRO A 162 19.78 26.41 -7.71
N ALA A 163 20.75 27.06 -7.04
CA ALA A 163 22.08 27.20 -7.60
C ALA A 163 22.72 25.82 -7.78
N ASP A 164 23.62 25.68 -8.77
CA ASP A 164 24.19 24.36 -9.10
C ASP A 164 24.88 23.65 -7.92
N ASP A 165 25.37 24.41 -6.93
CA ASP A 165 26.03 23.92 -5.72
C ASP A 165 25.10 23.80 -4.49
N ASP A 166 23.82 24.13 -4.62
CA ASP A 166 22.82 24.05 -3.54
C ASP A 166 22.12 22.68 -3.51
N ILE A 167 22.84 21.68 -3.00
CA ILE A 167 22.36 20.29 -2.86
C ILE A 167 21.00 20.24 -2.15
N LEU A 168 20.83 20.99 -1.06
CA LEU A 168 19.57 20.97 -0.31
C LEU A 168 18.42 21.63 -1.07
N GLY A 169 18.69 22.68 -1.85
CA GLY A 169 17.69 23.26 -2.75
C GLY A 169 17.19 22.23 -3.75
N HIS A 170 18.09 21.44 -4.36
CA HIS A 170 17.72 20.35 -5.26
C HIS A 170 16.91 19.25 -4.56
N VAL A 171 17.33 18.83 -3.37
CA VAL A 171 16.61 17.84 -2.54
C VAL A 171 15.19 18.33 -2.21
N LYS A 172 15.02 19.59 -1.78
CA LYS A 172 13.70 20.15 -1.46
C LYS A 172 12.76 20.19 -2.67
N VAL A 173 13.28 20.56 -3.84
CA VAL A 173 12.51 20.54 -5.10
C VAL A 173 12.09 19.11 -5.44
N HIS A 174 12.99 18.14 -5.27
CA HIS A 174 12.68 16.73 -5.48
C HIS A 174 11.58 16.23 -4.53
N ILE A 175 11.67 16.58 -3.24
CA ILE A 175 10.66 16.23 -2.24
C ILE A 175 9.30 16.80 -2.64
N ASP A 176 9.22 18.10 -2.96
CA ASP A 176 7.98 18.75 -3.35
C ASP A 176 7.37 18.14 -4.62
N GLN A 177 8.21 17.71 -5.57
CA GLN A 177 7.78 17.13 -6.83
C GLN A 177 7.23 15.70 -6.70
N TYR A 178 7.89 14.84 -5.90
CA TYR A 178 7.59 13.41 -5.89
C TYR A 178 6.89 12.94 -4.62
N PHE A 179 7.27 13.45 -3.44
CA PHE A 179 6.70 13.04 -2.16
C PHE A 179 5.57 13.97 -1.69
N GLY A 180 5.57 15.22 -2.16
CA GLY A 180 4.54 16.21 -1.90
C GLY A 180 5.03 17.41 -1.10
N VAL A 181 4.18 18.45 -1.06
CA VAL A 181 4.50 19.70 -0.37
C VAL A 181 4.49 19.48 1.14
N TYR A 182 5.66 19.64 1.77
CA TYR A 182 5.78 19.61 3.22
C TYR A 182 5.33 20.93 3.86
N THR A 183 4.87 20.81 5.10
CA THR A 183 4.08 21.85 5.78
C THR A 183 4.71 22.28 7.07
N GLN A 184 5.69 21.52 7.53
CA GLN A 184 6.44 21.70 8.77
C GLN A 184 7.82 21.07 8.59
N LEU A 185 8.83 21.63 9.24
CA LEU A 185 10.14 21.02 9.45
C LEU A 185 10.32 20.72 10.94
N LEU A 186 10.67 19.47 11.26
CA LEU A 186 11.15 19.09 12.58
C LEU A 186 12.68 19.17 12.56
N THR A 187 13.27 19.95 13.46
CA THR A 187 14.73 20.05 13.57
C THR A 187 15.23 19.07 14.60
N ASP A 188 16.23 18.27 14.24
CA ASP A 188 17.04 17.53 15.20
C ASP A 188 18.27 18.37 15.59
N ASP A 189 18.28 18.80 16.84
CA ASP A 189 19.35 19.64 17.41
C ASP A 189 20.43 18.80 18.15
N SER A 190 20.45 17.48 17.93
CA SER A 190 21.38 16.56 18.59
C SER A 190 22.85 16.82 18.21
N ASP A 191 23.11 17.16 16.94
CA ASP A 191 24.40 17.60 16.42
C ASP A 191 24.30 19.01 15.79
N PRO A 192 24.72 20.07 16.52
CA PRO A 192 24.69 21.43 16.01
C PRO A 192 25.62 21.70 14.82
N ASP A 193 26.67 20.88 14.63
CA ASP A 193 27.62 21.04 13.54
C ASP A 193 27.09 20.40 12.24
N HIS A 194 26.18 19.42 12.37
CA HIS A 194 25.55 18.71 11.26
C HIS A 194 24.02 18.67 11.42
N PRO A 195 23.32 19.81 11.21
CA PRO A 195 21.89 19.88 11.44
C PRO A 195 21.14 18.98 10.45
N LEU A 196 20.26 18.15 11.01
CA LEU A 196 19.35 17.29 10.28
C LEU A 196 17.91 17.75 10.53
N GLU A 197 17.14 17.90 9.46
CA GLU A 197 15.73 18.27 9.54
C GLU A 197 14.86 17.12 9.01
N ILE A 198 13.58 17.13 9.36
CA ILE A 198 12.56 16.22 8.82
C ILE A 198 11.43 17.06 8.24
N ALA A 199 11.26 16.99 6.93
CA ALA A 199 10.11 17.53 6.21
C ALA A 199 8.88 16.67 6.49
N VAL A 200 7.81 17.30 6.99
CA VAL A 200 6.53 16.63 7.28
C VAL A 200 5.52 16.95 6.18
N ILE A 201 5.12 15.94 5.43
CA ILE A 201 4.13 16.02 4.37
C ILE A 201 2.83 15.41 4.88
N LEU A 202 1.73 16.19 4.85
CA LEU A 202 0.44 15.73 5.36
C LEU A 202 -0.21 14.65 4.46
N PRO A 203 -1.14 13.85 5.02
CA PRO A 203 -2.00 12.96 4.25
C PRO A 203 -2.72 13.67 3.10
N ARG A 204 -2.74 13.02 1.94
CA ARG A 204 -3.38 13.47 0.70
C ARG A 204 -4.30 12.37 0.16
N PRO A 205 -5.27 12.68 -0.71
CA PRO A 205 -6.15 11.66 -1.28
C PRO A 205 -5.41 10.51 -1.99
N GLU A 206 -4.23 10.79 -2.55
CA GLU A 206 -3.40 9.80 -3.26
C GLU A 206 -2.46 9.02 -2.33
N HIS A 207 -2.16 9.58 -1.16
CA HIS A 207 -1.27 9.02 -0.14
C HIS A 207 -1.87 9.37 1.23
N ASP A 208 -2.82 8.57 1.73
CA ASP A 208 -3.62 8.90 2.92
C ASP A 208 -2.88 8.61 4.23
N TYR A 209 -1.64 9.08 4.30
CA TYR A 209 -0.69 8.91 5.37
C TYR A 209 0.30 10.08 5.36
N TYR A 210 0.96 10.32 6.49
CA TYR A 210 2.07 11.26 6.55
C TYR A 210 3.28 10.67 5.84
N THR A 211 4.02 11.50 5.11
CA THR A 211 5.35 11.15 4.61
C THR A 211 6.36 12.08 5.26
N LEU A 212 7.31 11.50 5.99
CA LEU A 212 8.38 12.22 6.66
C LEU A 212 9.66 11.95 5.88
N VAL A 213 10.40 13.00 5.54
CA VAL A 213 11.64 12.89 4.74
C VAL A 213 12.76 13.65 5.43
N THR A 214 13.94 13.05 5.60
CA THR A 214 15.10 13.78 6.11
C THR A 214 15.54 14.86 5.11
N VAL A 215 16.06 15.95 5.64
CA VAL A 215 16.67 17.03 4.87
C VAL A 215 17.97 17.40 5.56
N GLY A 216 19.08 16.93 5.01
CA GLY A 216 20.41 17.23 5.57
C GLY A 216 21.40 16.08 5.47
N LEU A 217 20.94 14.82 5.45
CA LEU A 217 21.80 13.64 5.36
C LEU A 217 22.63 13.69 4.07
N SER A 218 22.03 14.16 2.99
CA SER A 218 22.66 14.31 1.67
C SER A 218 23.86 15.25 1.65
N ARG A 219 24.10 16.07 2.69
CA ARG A 219 25.32 16.89 2.82
C ARG A 219 26.53 16.02 3.12
N HIS A 220 26.35 14.94 3.86
CA HIS A 220 27.38 13.96 4.14
C HIS A 220 27.62 13.10 2.88
N ARG A 221 28.88 12.71 2.65
CA ARG A 221 29.22 11.69 1.65
C ARG A 221 29.63 10.42 2.37
N MET A 222 28.84 9.36 2.19
CA MET A 222 29.12 8.01 2.67
C MET A 222 30.22 7.37 1.81
N ASP A 223 30.98 6.44 2.39
CA ASP A 223 32.05 5.74 1.68
C ASP A 223 31.53 4.51 0.93
N PHE A 224 31.95 4.36 -0.31
CA PHE A 224 31.73 3.19 -1.16
C PHE A 224 33.03 2.87 -1.88
N SER A 225 33.26 1.61 -2.24
CA SER A 225 34.49 1.24 -2.95
C SER A 225 34.61 1.97 -4.30
N GLU A 226 35.83 2.26 -4.75
CA GLU A 226 36.06 2.99 -6.02
C GLU A 226 35.41 2.30 -7.23
N GLU A 227 35.24 0.98 -7.16
CA GLU A 227 34.60 0.15 -8.19
C GLU A 227 33.10 0.45 -8.33
N ARG A 228 32.44 0.83 -7.23
CA ARG A 228 31.00 1.15 -7.17
C ARG A 228 30.67 2.62 -7.42
N ARG A 229 31.67 3.43 -7.76
CA ARG A 229 31.50 4.89 -7.93
C ARG A 229 30.49 5.26 -9.03
N GLU A 230 30.34 4.42 -10.04
CA GLU A 230 29.37 4.65 -11.13
C GLU A 230 27.91 4.49 -10.67
N GLU A 231 27.66 3.82 -9.54
CA GLU A 231 26.34 3.64 -8.92
C GLU A 231 25.84 4.91 -8.18
N LYS A 232 26.74 5.85 -7.86
CA LYS A 232 26.43 7.15 -7.23
C LYS A 232 25.65 7.06 -5.91
N LEU A 233 25.99 6.09 -5.07
CA LEU A 233 25.30 5.83 -3.79
C LEU A 233 25.77 6.71 -2.62
N GLU A 234 26.80 7.54 -2.83
CA GLU A 234 27.51 8.27 -1.77
C GLU A 234 26.63 9.28 -0.99
N ARG A 235 25.43 9.63 -1.47
CA ARG A 235 24.51 10.56 -0.79
C ARG A 235 23.11 9.99 -0.71
N ALA A 236 22.47 10.20 0.43
CA ALA A 236 21.11 9.74 0.66
C ALA A 236 20.26 10.73 1.48
N GLU A 237 18.94 10.58 1.38
CA GLU A 237 17.95 11.00 2.36
C GLU A 237 17.06 9.80 2.70
N LEU A 238 16.54 9.77 3.92
CA LEU A 238 15.65 8.73 4.41
C LEU A 238 14.21 9.24 4.43
N LEU A 239 13.25 8.34 4.22
CA LEU A 239 11.83 8.66 4.42
C LEU A 239 11.07 7.53 5.09
N ILE A 240 9.93 7.89 5.67
CA ILE A 240 9.06 6.98 6.41
C ILE A 240 7.61 7.43 6.28
N ASN A 241 6.71 6.48 6.03
CA ASN A 241 5.29 6.73 5.88
C ASN A 241 4.53 6.30 7.14
N LEU A 242 3.79 7.23 7.75
CA LEU A 242 3.08 7.02 9.00
C LEU A 242 1.56 7.17 8.81
N PRO A 243 0.73 6.34 9.45
CA PRO A 243 -0.72 6.40 9.34
C PRO A 243 -1.30 7.82 9.55
N ARG A 244 -2.43 8.13 8.91
CA ARG A 244 -3.12 9.44 9.00
C ARG A 244 -3.42 9.88 10.44
N ASP A 245 -3.60 8.92 11.34
CA ASP A 245 -3.95 9.14 12.74
C ASP A 245 -2.72 9.26 13.67
N TRP A 246 -1.51 9.12 13.12
CA TRP A 246 -0.26 9.25 13.85
C TRP A 246 -0.08 10.64 14.47
N LYS A 247 0.29 10.70 15.75
CA LYS A 247 0.40 11.96 16.48
C LYS A 247 1.80 12.55 16.36
N LEU A 248 1.90 13.69 15.68
CA LEU A 248 3.16 14.40 15.41
C LEU A 248 3.28 15.75 16.14
N THR A 249 2.42 16.02 17.14
CA THR A 249 2.55 17.26 17.92
C THR A 249 3.81 17.21 18.79
N LYS A 250 4.35 18.39 19.14
CA LYS A 250 5.51 18.48 20.04
C LYS A 250 5.28 17.83 21.41
N ALA A 251 4.02 17.69 21.85
CA ALA A 251 3.69 17.02 23.09
C ALA A 251 3.71 15.50 22.90
N ASP A 252 3.05 15.01 21.86
CA ASP A 252 2.93 13.58 21.57
C ASP A 252 4.28 12.95 21.21
N CYS A 253 5.14 13.66 20.47
CA CYS A 253 6.50 13.23 20.15
C CYS A 253 7.43 13.10 21.37
N ARG A 254 6.96 13.37 22.60
CA ARG A 254 7.70 13.03 23.84
C ARG A 254 7.42 11.62 24.31
N GLU A 255 6.37 11.00 23.81
CA GLU A 255 5.98 9.65 24.15
C GLU A 255 6.61 8.68 23.16
N GLU A 256 7.14 7.57 23.68
CA GLU A 256 7.85 6.58 22.87
C GLU A 256 6.95 5.94 21.80
N ARG A 257 5.68 5.70 22.14
CA ARG A 257 4.68 5.12 21.21
C ARG A 257 4.50 5.92 19.91
N TRP A 258 4.78 7.22 19.93
CA TRP A 258 4.66 8.13 18.77
C TRP A 258 6.01 8.52 18.17
N SER A 259 7.05 8.61 18.99
CA SER A 259 8.35 9.14 18.56
C SER A 259 9.32 8.08 18.02
N TRP A 260 9.09 6.79 18.30
CA TRP A 260 10.01 5.73 17.89
C TRP A 260 10.32 5.68 16.37
N PRO A 261 9.39 5.94 15.42
CA PRO A 261 9.74 5.87 14.00
C PRO A 261 10.68 7.01 13.58
N ILE A 262 10.48 8.21 14.14
CA ILE A 262 11.36 9.36 13.94
C ILE A 262 12.73 9.08 14.56
N ARG A 263 12.75 8.54 15.79
CA ARG A 263 13.98 8.19 16.49
C ARG A 263 14.80 7.16 15.72
N MET A 264 14.14 6.13 15.21
CA MET A 264 14.73 5.08 14.38
C MET A 264 15.36 5.69 13.11
N MET A 265 14.59 6.46 12.33
CA MET A 265 15.09 7.11 11.12
C MET A 265 16.27 8.06 11.37
N LEU A 266 16.22 8.85 12.47
CA LEU A 266 17.33 9.71 12.87
C LEU A 266 18.56 8.91 13.30
N ALA A 267 18.38 7.80 14.03
CA ALA A 267 19.48 6.94 14.43
C ALA A 267 20.22 6.36 13.21
N THR A 268 19.49 5.94 12.18
CA THR A 268 20.06 5.46 10.92
C THR A 268 20.82 6.54 10.17
N ALA A 269 20.27 7.75 10.09
CA ALA A 269 20.96 8.89 9.49
C ALA A 269 22.25 9.24 10.24
N HIS A 270 22.19 9.30 11.57
CA HIS A 270 23.36 9.58 12.41
C HIS A 270 24.42 8.49 12.32
N PHE A 271 24.02 7.22 12.25
CA PHE A 271 24.96 6.12 12.09
C PHE A 271 25.81 6.27 10.82
N ALA A 272 25.19 6.65 9.70
CA ALA A 272 25.90 6.93 8.45
C ALA A 272 26.71 8.23 8.47
N MET A 273 26.33 9.21 9.31
CA MET A 273 27.05 10.49 9.43
C MET A 273 28.27 10.39 10.35
N GLU A 274 28.21 9.55 11.39
CA GLU A 274 29.25 9.39 12.41
C GLU A 274 30.36 8.42 11.98
N ASP A 275 30.00 7.34 11.28
CA ASP A 275 30.94 6.33 10.79
C ASP A 275 31.09 6.42 9.27
N PRO A 276 32.23 6.91 8.76
CA PRO A 276 32.45 7.03 7.32
C PRO A 276 32.46 5.68 6.61
N GLU A 277 32.70 4.54 7.29
CA GLU A 277 32.66 3.21 6.65
C GLU A 277 31.23 2.70 6.41
N VAL A 278 30.21 3.44 6.87
CA VAL A 278 28.80 3.06 6.72
C VAL A 278 28.20 3.69 5.47
N GLY A 279 27.90 2.85 4.47
CA GLY A 279 27.09 3.20 3.30
C GLY A 279 25.65 2.76 3.48
N LEU A 280 24.69 3.65 3.20
CA LEU A 280 23.27 3.30 3.14
C LEU A 280 22.87 3.00 1.71
N GLU A 281 22.31 1.82 1.47
CA GLU A 281 21.78 1.43 0.17
C GLU A 281 20.50 0.59 0.27
N SER A 282 19.81 0.43 -0.85
CA SER A 282 18.59 -0.40 -0.93
C SER A 282 18.89 -1.85 -0.52
N ARG A 283 17.95 -2.48 0.19
CA ARG A 283 18.05 -3.80 0.83
C ARG A 283 19.05 -3.92 1.99
N THR A 284 19.70 -2.83 2.40
CA THR A 284 20.49 -2.80 3.64
C THR A 284 19.58 -3.01 4.84
N THR A 285 20.03 -3.79 5.82
CA THR A 285 19.30 -4.03 7.07
C THR A 285 20.10 -3.48 8.23
N LEU A 286 19.44 -2.75 9.11
CA LEU A 286 20.00 -2.27 10.37
C LEU A 286 19.22 -2.89 11.53
N ASP A 287 19.93 -3.35 12.56
CA ASP A 287 19.34 -3.93 13.78
C ASP A 287 19.66 -3.02 14.96
N GLU A 288 18.70 -2.77 15.86
CA GLU A 288 18.96 -1.99 17.06
C GLU A 288 19.72 -2.84 18.11
N GLY A 289 21.05 -2.89 17.95
CA GLY A 289 22.02 -3.28 18.97
C GLY A 289 21.98 -4.74 19.47
N GLU A 290 22.96 -5.10 20.29
CA GLU A 290 23.16 -6.49 20.79
C GLU A 290 22.00 -7.04 21.65
N ASP A 291 21.06 -6.19 22.09
CA ASP A 291 20.00 -6.55 23.06
C ASP A 291 18.67 -6.96 22.41
N GLY A 292 18.45 -6.65 21.12
CA GLY A 292 17.29 -7.07 20.34
C GLY A 292 15.94 -6.71 20.97
N ILE A 293 15.78 -5.49 21.49
CA ILE A 293 14.58 -4.99 22.17
C ILE A 293 13.67 -4.30 21.14
N PRO A 294 12.33 -4.39 21.24
CA PRO A 294 11.45 -3.63 20.35
C PRO A 294 11.63 -2.11 20.40
N PHE A 295 11.33 -1.43 19.31
CA PHE A 295 11.46 0.03 19.20
C PHE A 295 10.60 0.82 20.21
N ALA A 296 9.49 0.24 20.67
CA ALA A 296 8.61 0.81 21.68
C ALA A 296 7.77 -0.30 22.35
N GLU A 297 7.19 -0.02 23.53
CA GLU A 297 6.35 -0.99 24.27
C GLU A 297 5.11 -1.46 23.48
N ASN A 298 4.64 -0.69 22.51
CA ASN A 298 3.45 -1.00 21.70
C ASN A 298 3.78 -1.73 20.38
N THR A 299 5.01 -2.14 20.15
CA THR A 299 5.37 -2.89 18.94
C THR A 299 6.38 -3.99 19.26
N GLU A 300 6.49 -4.95 18.35
CA GLU A 300 7.50 -6.02 18.40
C GLU A 300 8.52 -5.89 17.26
N LEU A 301 8.44 -4.81 16.47
CA LEU A 301 9.40 -4.41 15.46
C LEU A 301 10.73 -4.00 16.13
N ARG A 302 11.86 -4.46 15.58
CA ARG A 302 13.18 -4.42 16.26
C ARG A 302 14.34 -3.97 15.38
N GLY A 303 14.20 -4.05 14.06
CA GLY A 303 15.18 -3.55 13.11
C GLY A 303 14.49 -3.03 11.88
N GLU A 304 15.23 -2.78 10.82
CA GLU A 304 14.71 -2.14 9.61
C GLU A 304 15.41 -2.62 8.35
N ILE A 305 14.73 -2.48 7.21
CA ILE A 305 15.31 -2.58 5.88
C ILE A 305 15.09 -1.28 5.13
N LEU A 306 16.11 -0.84 4.40
CA LEU A 306 16.02 0.30 3.50
C LEU A 306 15.53 -0.19 2.14
N LEU A 307 14.51 0.44 1.57
CA LEU A 307 14.04 0.14 0.21
C LEU A 307 13.97 1.42 -0.60
N TYR A 308 14.03 1.32 -1.92
CA TYR A 308 13.64 2.45 -2.75
C TYR A 308 12.16 2.81 -2.47
N PRO A 309 11.79 4.10 -2.52
CA PRO A 309 10.43 4.57 -2.26
C PRO A 309 9.48 4.22 -3.41
N GLY A 310 9.26 2.91 -3.59
CA GLY A 310 8.51 2.32 -4.70
C GLY A 310 7.19 3.02 -4.96
N VAL A 311 6.44 3.33 -3.89
CA VAL A 311 5.11 3.97 -3.93
C VAL A 311 5.06 5.33 -4.60
N PHE A 312 6.18 6.02 -4.68
CA PHE A 312 6.28 7.33 -5.35
C PHE A 312 6.83 7.22 -6.78
N GLY A 313 7.04 5.99 -7.29
CA GLY A 313 7.55 5.69 -8.62
C GLY A 313 9.07 5.80 -8.75
N THR A 314 9.64 5.21 -9.80
CA THR A 314 11.10 5.11 -10.02
C THR A 314 11.80 6.46 -10.10
N ASP A 315 11.13 7.48 -10.65
CA ASP A 315 11.68 8.84 -10.74
C ASP A 315 11.88 9.49 -9.36
N SER A 316 11.23 8.97 -8.31
CA SER A 316 11.42 9.46 -6.94
C SER A 316 12.69 8.93 -6.27
N PHE A 317 13.32 7.87 -6.82
CA PHE A 317 14.40 7.14 -6.15
C PHE A 317 15.67 7.97 -5.98
N PHE A 318 15.93 8.92 -6.88
CA PHE A 318 17.12 9.75 -6.82
C PHE A 318 16.89 11.15 -7.37
N CYS A 319 17.46 12.15 -6.69
CA CYS A 319 17.58 13.51 -7.19
C CYS A 319 18.91 13.65 -7.95
N ARG A 320 18.85 13.97 -9.25
CA ARG A 320 20.05 14.22 -10.06
C ARG A 320 20.56 15.64 -9.83
N LEU A 321 21.82 15.74 -9.40
CA LEU A 321 22.51 17.01 -9.20
C LEU A 321 23.12 17.53 -10.52
N PRO A 322 23.35 18.85 -10.66
CA PRO A 322 23.88 19.44 -11.91
C PRO A 322 25.29 18.99 -12.28
N ASP A 323 26.09 18.55 -11.32
CA ASP A 323 27.43 17.98 -11.54
C ASP A 323 27.40 16.52 -12.02
N GLY A 324 26.23 15.89 -12.02
CA GLY A 324 26.01 14.50 -12.44
C GLY A 324 25.96 13.51 -11.28
N ASP A 325 26.23 13.92 -10.05
CA ASP A 325 26.03 13.11 -8.85
C ASP A 325 24.54 12.93 -8.53
N GLU A 326 24.21 12.01 -7.64
CA GLU A 326 22.84 11.69 -7.25
C GLU A 326 22.69 11.70 -5.73
N VAL A 327 21.51 12.13 -5.27
CA VAL A 327 21.06 11.95 -3.89
C VAL A 327 19.97 10.89 -3.91
N ASN A 328 20.23 9.74 -3.29
CA ASN A 328 19.32 8.61 -3.24
C ASN A 328 18.26 8.82 -2.15
N PHE A 329 17.06 8.32 -2.37
CA PHE A 329 16.01 8.30 -1.35
C PHE A 329 15.73 6.86 -0.96
N TYR A 330 15.71 6.59 0.34
CA TYR A 330 15.39 5.27 0.88
C TYR A 330 14.26 5.35 1.89
N GLN A 331 13.23 4.54 1.67
CA GLN A 331 12.18 4.31 2.65
C GLN A 331 12.65 3.33 3.71
N VAL A 332 12.50 3.72 4.98
CA VAL A 332 12.81 2.88 6.14
C VAL A 332 11.60 2.02 6.47
N ILE A 333 11.76 0.69 6.38
CA ILE A 333 10.72 -0.29 6.69
C ILE A 333 11.10 -1.07 7.95
N PRO A 334 10.39 -0.89 9.06
CA PRO A 334 10.67 -1.67 10.27
C PRO A 334 10.29 -3.15 10.08
N LEU A 335 11.15 -4.03 10.57
CA LEU A 335 11.05 -5.48 10.49
C LEU A 335 11.01 -6.13 11.88
N TYR A 336 10.39 -7.31 11.91
CA TYR A 336 10.52 -8.25 13.01
C TYR A 336 11.88 -8.94 12.97
N ARG A 337 12.32 -9.47 14.11
CA ARG A 337 13.56 -10.25 14.21
C ARG A 337 13.54 -11.47 13.28
N GLU A 338 12.42 -12.16 13.20
CA GLU A 338 12.26 -13.36 12.37
C GLU A 338 12.31 -13.02 10.87
N GLU A 339 11.86 -11.83 10.48
CA GLU A 339 11.93 -11.35 9.10
C GLU A 339 13.37 -11.01 8.69
N ILE A 340 14.12 -10.36 9.59
CA ILE A 340 15.55 -10.11 9.42
C ILE A 340 16.31 -11.44 9.31
N GLN A 341 16.03 -12.40 10.20
CA GLN A 341 16.66 -13.72 10.17
C GLN A 341 16.33 -14.46 8.87
N TYR A 342 15.08 -14.39 8.40
CA TYR A 342 14.67 -15.02 7.15
C TYR A 342 15.41 -14.42 5.95
N LYS A 343 15.55 -13.09 5.89
CA LYS A 343 16.37 -12.41 4.87
C LYS A 343 17.83 -12.85 4.91
N LEU A 344 18.42 -13.01 6.09
CA LEU A 344 19.81 -13.49 6.23
C LEU A 344 19.97 -14.93 5.74
N GLU A 345 18.93 -15.76 5.81
CA GLU A 345 18.96 -17.16 5.39
C GLU A 345 18.59 -17.38 3.92
N HIS A 346 17.73 -16.53 3.34
CA HIS A 346 17.09 -16.75 2.03
C HIS A 346 17.28 -15.59 1.05
N GLY A 347 17.88 -14.48 1.47
CA GLY A 347 18.05 -13.27 0.66
C GLY A 347 16.87 -12.29 0.76
N SER A 348 17.11 -11.07 0.28
CA SER A 348 16.15 -9.96 0.34
C SER A 348 14.90 -10.20 -0.48
N ASP A 349 15.06 -10.67 -1.72
CA ASP A 349 13.93 -10.83 -2.65
C ASP A 349 12.95 -11.89 -2.13
N SER A 350 13.48 -12.99 -1.58
CA SER A 350 12.66 -14.01 -0.90
C SER A 350 11.86 -13.46 0.28
N LEU A 351 12.37 -12.46 1.02
CA LEU A 351 11.59 -11.80 2.08
C LEU A 351 10.51 -10.89 1.47
N LEU A 352 10.87 -10.10 0.46
CA LEU A 352 9.97 -9.15 -0.19
C LEU A 352 8.78 -9.83 -0.88
N ASP A 353 8.96 -11.07 -1.37
CA ASP A 353 7.90 -11.93 -1.91
C ASP A 353 6.86 -12.36 -0.86
N LEU A 354 7.23 -12.31 0.43
CA LEU A 354 6.31 -12.61 1.54
C LEU A 354 5.53 -11.38 1.99
N CYS A 355 5.98 -10.18 1.63
CA CYS A 355 5.44 -8.93 2.12
C CYS A 355 4.29 -8.42 1.23
N PRO A 356 3.06 -8.31 1.75
CA PRO A 356 2.02 -7.54 1.09
C PRO A 356 2.49 -6.10 0.86
N ASP A 357 2.05 -5.49 -0.23
CA ASP A 357 2.45 -4.13 -0.61
C ASP A 357 2.12 -3.12 0.49
N GLU A 358 0.95 -3.25 1.13
CA GLU A 358 0.53 -2.35 2.21
C GLU A 358 1.45 -2.44 3.45
N SER A 359 2.11 -3.59 3.65
CA SER A 359 3.05 -3.78 4.77
C SER A 359 4.38 -3.04 4.57
N LEU A 360 4.70 -2.70 3.32
CA LEU A 360 5.88 -1.95 2.92
C LEU A 360 5.55 -0.49 2.59
N GLU A 361 4.29 -0.15 2.40
CA GLU A 361 3.86 1.21 2.05
C GLU A 361 3.79 2.12 3.28
N VAL A 362 3.06 1.72 4.33
CA VAL A 362 2.81 2.52 5.53
C VAL A 362 3.13 1.70 6.77
N ILE A 363 3.78 2.31 7.75
CA ILE A 363 4.09 1.62 9.01
C ILE A 363 2.80 1.26 9.74
N ASN A 364 2.72 -0.02 10.12
CA ASN A 364 1.74 -0.50 11.07
C ASN A 364 2.49 -1.19 12.23
N PRO A 365 2.54 -0.58 13.43
CA PRO A 365 3.24 -1.15 14.59
C PRO A 365 2.72 -2.52 15.03
N HIS A 366 1.50 -2.88 14.60
CA HIS A 366 0.79 -4.10 14.94
C HIS A 366 0.57 -5.02 13.72
N ARG A 367 1.29 -4.80 12.60
CA ARG A 367 1.17 -5.67 11.42
C ARG A 367 1.56 -7.10 11.79
N LEU A 368 0.96 -8.07 11.13
CA LEU A 368 1.38 -9.47 11.27
C LEU A 368 2.82 -9.65 10.76
N ASN A 369 3.53 -10.61 11.34
CA ASN A 369 4.88 -10.98 10.92
C ASN A 369 4.82 -11.84 9.64
N VAL A 370 5.48 -11.42 8.57
CA VAL A 370 5.32 -12.05 7.23
C VAL A 370 5.89 -13.47 7.16
N VAL A 371 6.80 -13.80 8.08
CA VAL A 371 7.40 -15.13 8.18
C VAL A 371 6.57 -16.04 9.07
N THR A 372 6.30 -15.62 10.32
CA THR A 372 5.65 -16.50 11.32
C THR A 372 4.13 -16.55 11.19
N ASP A 373 3.50 -15.52 10.65
CA ASP A 373 2.05 -15.43 10.48
C ASP A 373 1.62 -15.55 9.00
N ARG A 374 2.50 -16.07 8.13
CA ARG A 374 2.26 -16.22 6.68
C ARG A 374 0.90 -16.85 6.34
N GLU A 375 0.51 -17.90 7.04
CA GLU A 375 -0.79 -18.57 6.82
C GLU A 375 -1.99 -17.68 7.16
N LYS A 376 -1.86 -16.78 8.15
CA LYS A 376 -2.92 -15.84 8.52
C LYS A 376 -3.02 -14.69 7.54
N ILE A 377 -1.86 -14.23 7.03
CA ILE A 377 -1.78 -13.18 6.02
C ILE A 377 -2.39 -13.70 4.71
N SER A 378 -2.12 -14.96 4.34
CA SER A 378 -2.66 -15.60 3.13
C SER A 378 -2.41 -14.77 1.85
N TYR A 379 -1.29 -14.04 1.81
CA TYR A 379 -0.89 -13.23 0.66
C TYR A 379 -0.39 -14.12 -0.48
N ASP A 380 -0.89 -13.85 -1.68
CA ASP A 380 -0.39 -14.41 -2.93
C ASP A 380 -0.04 -13.24 -3.84
N PRO A 381 1.25 -13.02 -4.17
CA PRO A 381 1.65 -11.90 -5.01
C PRO A 381 1.11 -12.02 -6.44
N ALA A 382 0.57 -13.18 -6.85
CA ALA A 382 -0.17 -13.32 -8.10
C ALA A 382 -1.66 -12.96 -8.01
N GLU A 383 -2.19 -12.66 -6.82
CA GLU A 383 -3.59 -12.25 -6.63
C GLU A 383 -3.76 -10.79 -7.06
N MET A 384 -4.71 -10.54 -7.95
CA MET A 384 -5.03 -9.19 -8.44
C MET A 384 -6.19 -8.56 -7.67
N ASP A 385 -7.22 -9.35 -7.39
CA ASP A 385 -8.42 -8.88 -6.69
C ASP A 385 -9.20 -10.08 -6.13
N ASN A 386 -9.97 -9.83 -5.08
CA ASN A 386 -10.63 -10.85 -4.30
C ASN A 386 -12.05 -10.43 -3.90
N ALA A 387 -13.04 -11.21 -4.32
CA ALA A 387 -14.44 -10.91 -4.06
C ALA A 387 -14.75 -10.84 -2.56
N ALA A 388 -14.07 -11.62 -1.71
CA ALA A 388 -14.31 -11.62 -0.27
C ALA A 388 -13.99 -10.27 0.37
N ASP A 389 -12.88 -9.64 -0.03
CA ASP A 389 -12.47 -8.34 0.49
C ASP A 389 -13.42 -7.23 0.02
N GLN A 390 -13.86 -7.31 -1.25
CA GLN A 390 -14.83 -6.38 -1.79
C GLN A 390 -16.21 -6.54 -1.12
N ILE A 391 -16.65 -7.77 -0.84
CA ILE A 391 -17.90 -8.04 -0.10
C ILE A 391 -17.83 -7.45 1.30
N LYS A 392 -16.70 -7.63 2.01
CA LYS A 392 -16.48 -7.03 3.32
C LYS A 392 -16.62 -5.51 3.27
N LYS A 393 -15.99 -4.84 2.29
CA LYS A 393 -16.13 -3.39 2.07
C LYS A 393 -17.57 -2.96 1.78
N ILE A 394 -18.30 -3.71 0.94
CA ILE A 394 -19.72 -3.46 0.65
C ILE A 394 -20.55 -3.49 1.95
N GLN A 395 -20.30 -4.48 2.80
CA GLN A 395 -21.03 -4.67 4.06
C GLN A 395 -20.69 -3.57 5.08
N GLU A 396 -19.41 -3.27 5.29
CA GLU A 396 -18.94 -2.25 6.25
C GLU A 396 -19.46 -0.85 5.89
N LEU A 397 -19.38 -0.49 4.60
CA LEU A 397 -19.84 0.81 4.11
C LEU A 397 -21.35 0.86 3.81
N HIS A 398 -22.07 -0.25 4.03
CA HIS A 398 -23.50 -0.37 3.77
C HIS A 398 -23.89 0.08 2.35
N LEU A 399 -23.07 -0.28 1.35
CA LEU A 399 -23.26 0.16 -0.03
C LEU A 399 -24.55 -0.45 -0.61
N PRO A 400 -25.32 0.31 -1.43
CA PRO A 400 -26.61 -0.14 -1.96
C PRO A 400 -26.45 -1.04 -3.21
N VAL A 401 -25.65 -2.10 -3.10
CA VAL A 401 -25.34 -3.07 -4.15
C VAL A 401 -25.44 -4.51 -3.64
N ASP A 402 -25.60 -5.47 -4.54
CA ASP A 402 -25.63 -6.89 -4.16
C ASP A 402 -24.21 -7.42 -3.96
N GLU A 403 -24.01 -8.47 -3.15
CA GLU A 403 -22.69 -9.08 -2.95
C GLU A 403 -22.05 -9.58 -4.26
N LEU A 404 -22.86 -9.95 -5.27
CA LEU A 404 -22.37 -10.33 -6.60
C LEU A 404 -21.66 -9.17 -7.31
N ASP A 405 -21.99 -7.92 -6.97
CA ASP A 405 -21.37 -6.74 -7.57
C ASP A 405 -19.91 -6.55 -7.13
N ALA A 406 -19.47 -7.22 -6.07
CA ALA A 406 -18.05 -7.36 -5.71
C ALA A 406 -17.18 -7.89 -6.86
N CYS A 407 -17.77 -8.69 -7.76
CA CYS A 407 -17.07 -9.26 -8.91
C CYS A 407 -17.11 -8.38 -10.17
N ASN A 408 -17.73 -7.19 -10.15
CA ASN A 408 -18.00 -6.43 -11.37
C ASN A 408 -16.71 -6.03 -12.10
N LEU A 409 -15.72 -5.47 -11.39
CA LEU A 409 -14.44 -5.05 -11.96
C LEU A 409 -13.66 -6.25 -12.52
N MET A 410 -13.50 -7.30 -11.72
CA MET A 410 -12.88 -8.56 -12.15
C MET A 410 -13.54 -9.13 -13.42
N ALA A 411 -14.88 -9.12 -13.49
CA ALA A 411 -15.61 -9.60 -14.65
C ALA A 411 -15.41 -8.73 -15.90
N PHE A 412 -15.30 -7.40 -15.75
CA PHE A 412 -14.95 -6.51 -16.85
C PHE A 412 -13.56 -6.83 -17.40
N TYR A 413 -12.56 -6.93 -16.51
CA TYR A 413 -11.17 -7.19 -16.89
C TYR A 413 -11.01 -8.57 -17.55
N LEU A 414 -11.55 -9.63 -16.94
CA LEU A 414 -11.51 -10.98 -17.49
C LEU A 414 -12.21 -11.07 -18.86
N GLY A 415 -13.36 -10.41 -19.00
CA GLY A 415 -14.09 -10.35 -20.26
C GLY A 415 -13.30 -9.66 -21.37
N TRP A 416 -12.61 -8.57 -21.04
CA TRP A 416 -11.72 -7.86 -21.94
C TRP A 416 -10.54 -8.76 -22.38
N ALA A 417 -9.82 -9.35 -21.42
CA ALA A 417 -8.65 -10.20 -21.69
C ALA A 417 -9.00 -11.40 -22.58
N ILE A 418 -10.13 -12.06 -22.30
CA ILE A 418 -10.65 -13.16 -23.13
C ILE A 418 -10.87 -12.70 -24.58
N LYS A 419 -11.51 -11.53 -24.78
CA LYS A 419 -11.83 -10.98 -26.10
C LYS A 419 -10.59 -10.51 -26.88
N ARG A 420 -9.56 -10.03 -26.18
CA ARG A 420 -8.30 -9.53 -26.76
C ARG A 420 -7.20 -10.60 -26.87
N GLY A 421 -7.49 -11.82 -26.43
CA GLY A 421 -6.58 -12.94 -26.60
C GLY A 421 -5.44 -12.99 -25.59
N GLN A 422 -5.58 -12.32 -24.46
CA GLN A 422 -4.53 -12.15 -23.44
C GLN A 422 -4.58 -13.24 -22.36
N MET A 423 -5.08 -14.44 -22.68
CA MET A 423 -5.26 -15.51 -21.69
C MET A 423 -4.12 -16.53 -21.77
N SER A 424 -3.68 -17.03 -20.61
CA SER A 424 -2.62 -18.02 -20.51
C SER A 424 -3.02 -19.37 -21.10
N ASN A 425 -2.04 -20.17 -21.54
CA ASN A 425 -2.33 -21.51 -22.04
C ASN A 425 -2.94 -22.44 -20.97
N PRO A 426 -2.51 -22.41 -19.70
CA PRO A 426 -3.20 -23.13 -18.63
C PRO A 426 -4.69 -22.76 -18.54
N PHE A 427 -5.00 -21.45 -18.53
CA PHE A 427 -6.39 -20.99 -18.47
C PHE A 427 -7.20 -21.44 -19.70
N LEU A 428 -6.63 -21.30 -20.89
CA LEU A 428 -7.26 -21.72 -22.15
C LEU A 428 -7.50 -23.23 -22.21
N SER A 429 -6.60 -24.02 -21.65
CA SER A 429 -6.70 -25.49 -21.61
C SER A 429 -7.84 -25.93 -20.69
N GLN A 430 -7.98 -25.28 -19.54
CA GLN A 430 -9.00 -25.61 -18.55
C GLN A 430 -10.39 -25.06 -18.90
N TYR A 431 -10.49 -23.85 -19.45
CA TYR A 431 -11.76 -23.12 -19.62
C TYR A 431 -12.11 -22.79 -21.08
N ARG A 432 -11.64 -23.60 -22.03
CA ARG A 432 -11.82 -23.38 -23.48
C ARG A 432 -13.25 -23.04 -23.89
N GLU A 433 -14.24 -23.82 -23.42
CA GLU A 433 -15.64 -23.63 -23.79
C GLU A 433 -16.18 -22.26 -23.35
N ILE A 434 -15.77 -21.81 -22.16
CA ILE A 434 -16.15 -20.50 -21.61
C ILE A 434 -15.53 -19.39 -22.47
N VAL A 435 -14.23 -19.49 -22.78
CA VAL A 435 -13.49 -18.54 -23.60
C VAL A 435 -14.13 -18.40 -24.99
N GLU A 436 -14.44 -19.52 -25.65
CA GLU A 436 -15.12 -19.52 -26.95
C GLU A 436 -16.51 -18.89 -26.89
N ALA A 437 -17.29 -19.19 -25.85
CA ALA A 437 -18.63 -18.63 -25.66
C ALA A 437 -18.59 -17.11 -25.44
N VAL A 438 -17.68 -16.63 -24.59
CA VAL A 438 -17.48 -15.19 -24.31
C VAL A 438 -17.05 -14.46 -25.58
N ARG A 439 -16.08 -14.98 -26.33
CA ARG A 439 -15.65 -14.40 -27.63
C ARG A 439 -16.79 -14.34 -28.64
N ALA A 440 -17.71 -15.31 -28.61
CA ALA A 440 -18.90 -15.33 -29.45
C ALA A 440 -20.05 -14.41 -28.97
N GLY A 441 -19.87 -13.69 -27.85
CA GLY A 441 -20.92 -12.86 -27.24
C GLY A 441 -22.06 -13.66 -26.61
N LYS A 442 -21.83 -14.93 -26.31
CA LYS A 442 -22.80 -15.88 -25.72
C LYS A 442 -22.26 -16.50 -24.42
N GLY A 443 -21.27 -15.85 -23.80
CA GLY A 443 -20.65 -16.31 -22.58
C GLY A 443 -21.63 -16.29 -21.39
N PRO A 444 -21.29 -17.02 -20.31
CA PRO A 444 -22.03 -16.92 -19.06
C PRO A 444 -21.85 -15.53 -18.42
N ASP A 445 -22.58 -15.28 -17.32
CA ASP A 445 -22.23 -14.17 -16.44
C ASP A 445 -20.87 -14.45 -15.80
N LEU A 446 -19.86 -13.66 -16.17
CA LEU A 446 -18.49 -13.85 -15.71
C LEU A 446 -18.35 -13.66 -14.20
N ARG A 447 -19.24 -12.92 -13.55
CA ARG A 447 -19.23 -12.73 -12.08
C ARG A 447 -19.51 -14.03 -11.35
N VAL A 448 -20.47 -14.81 -11.87
CA VAL A 448 -20.80 -16.14 -11.35
C VAL A 448 -19.67 -17.12 -11.66
N PHE A 449 -19.07 -17.03 -12.85
CA PHE A 449 -17.91 -17.85 -13.20
C PHE A 449 -16.72 -17.61 -12.25
N ILE A 450 -16.42 -16.34 -11.92
CA ILE A 450 -15.35 -15.99 -10.97
C ILE A 450 -15.63 -16.61 -9.60
N LEU A 451 -16.83 -16.42 -9.04
CA LEU A 451 -17.18 -17.00 -7.74
C LEU A 451 -17.14 -18.53 -7.73
N ASP A 452 -17.73 -19.18 -8.74
CA ASP A 452 -17.92 -20.64 -8.72
C ASP A 452 -16.72 -21.44 -9.21
N LYS A 453 -15.88 -20.85 -10.09
CA LYS A 453 -14.82 -21.57 -10.82
C LYS A 453 -13.42 -21.03 -10.56
N LEU A 454 -13.30 -19.79 -10.11
CA LEU A 454 -12.03 -19.15 -9.75
C LEU A 454 -11.97 -18.81 -8.25
N ASP A 455 -12.87 -19.39 -7.45
CA ASP A 455 -12.94 -19.18 -5.99
C ASP A 455 -13.07 -17.70 -5.57
N GLY A 456 -13.71 -16.90 -6.42
CA GLY A 456 -13.88 -15.46 -6.17
C GLY A 456 -12.64 -14.61 -6.39
N LYS A 457 -11.55 -15.18 -6.92
CA LYS A 457 -10.26 -14.51 -7.06
C LYS A 457 -9.87 -14.30 -8.53
N MET A 458 -9.20 -13.19 -8.79
CA MET A 458 -8.50 -12.94 -10.05
C MET A 458 -6.99 -13.03 -9.83
N SER A 459 -6.28 -13.65 -10.77
CA SER A 459 -4.83 -13.82 -10.69
C SER A 459 -4.13 -13.47 -11.99
N THR A 460 -2.93 -12.91 -11.89
CA THR A 460 -2.03 -12.59 -13.01
C THR A 460 -1.70 -13.85 -13.84
N GLN A 461 -1.65 -15.03 -13.21
CA GLN A 461 -1.41 -16.32 -13.87
C GLN A 461 -2.51 -16.75 -14.86
N PHE A 462 -3.68 -16.09 -14.84
CA PHE A 462 -4.73 -16.35 -15.84
C PHE A 462 -4.38 -15.79 -17.22
N PHE A 463 -3.36 -14.93 -17.32
CA PHE A 463 -3.03 -14.18 -18.51
C PHE A 463 -1.72 -14.62 -19.16
N ASP A 464 -1.58 -14.34 -20.45
CA ASP A 464 -0.30 -14.50 -21.14
C ASP A 464 0.72 -13.44 -20.68
N ARG A 465 1.96 -13.46 -21.20
CA ARG A 465 3.04 -12.53 -20.79
C ARG A 465 2.59 -11.08 -20.76
N ARG A 466 1.95 -10.63 -21.85
CA ARG A 466 1.52 -9.23 -21.99
C ARG A 466 0.33 -8.92 -21.10
N GLY A 467 -0.63 -9.84 -20.98
CA GLY A 467 -1.77 -9.66 -20.09
C GLY A 467 -1.41 -9.71 -18.59
N SER A 468 -0.43 -10.54 -18.22
CA SER A 468 0.11 -10.63 -16.85
C SER A 468 0.83 -9.35 -16.48
N GLY A 469 1.79 -8.91 -17.28
CA GLY A 469 2.48 -7.65 -17.00
C GLY A 469 1.56 -6.43 -17.07
N PHE A 470 0.54 -6.41 -17.95
CA PHE A 470 -0.47 -5.34 -17.92
C PHE A 470 -1.32 -5.38 -16.65
N ALA A 471 -1.64 -6.58 -16.16
CA ALA A 471 -2.32 -6.73 -14.87
C ALA A 471 -1.45 -6.14 -13.75
N GLN A 472 -0.18 -6.52 -13.66
CA GLN A 472 0.78 -5.98 -12.69
C GLN A 472 0.94 -4.44 -12.80
N TRP A 473 0.94 -3.92 -14.03
CA TRP A 473 1.13 -2.49 -14.29
C TRP A 473 -0.12 -1.63 -14.00
N TYR A 474 -1.33 -2.17 -14.18
CA TYR A 474 -2.57 -1.38 -14.15
C TYR A 474 -3.60 -1.80 -13.10
N ALA A 475 -3.76 -3.11 -12.87
CA ALA A 475 -4.95 -3.67 -12.26
C ALA A 475 -4.69 -4.45 -10.97
N GLN A 476 -3.47 -4.93 -10.78
CA GLN A 476 -2.97 -5.41 -9.51
C GLN A 476 -2.59 -4.20 -8.66
N ASP A 477 -2.83 -4.31 -7.36
CA ASP A 477 -2.37 -3.32 -6.40
C ASP A 477 -0.83 -3.36 -6.44
N ASN A 478 -0.25 -2.40 -7.18
CA ASN A 478 1.18 -2.34 -7.46
C ASN A 478 1.82 -1.33 -6.51
N ARG A 479 2.90 -1.75 -5.85
CA ARG A 479 3.79 -0.94 -5.00
C ARG A 479 4.09 0.44 -5.53
N SER A 480 4.17 0.68 -6.84
CA SER A 480 4.54 1.97 -7.45
C SER A 480 3.40 2.81 -8.01
N ASN A 481 2.20 2.24 -8.14
CA ASN A 481 1.04 2.99 -8.62
C ASN A 481 -0.23 2.31 -8.14
N PRO A 482 -0.55 2.44 -6.84
CA PRO A 482 -1.59 1.62 -6.25
C PRO A 482 -2.97 1.98 -6.83
N TYR A 483 -3.81 0.96 -7.01
CA TYR A 483 -5.24 1.09 -7.31
C TYR A 483 -5.63 1.80 -8.62
N ILE A 484 -4.77 1.93 -9.63
CA ILE A 484 -5.08 2.71 -10.86
C ILE A 484 -6.40 2.25 -11.51
N TYR A 485 -6.56 0.94 -11.71
CA TYR A 485 -7.77 0.41 -12.34
C TYR A 485 -9.03 0.69 -11.52
N ARG A 486 -8.96 0.50 -10.20
CA ARG A 486 -10.06 0.82 -9.27
C ARG A 486 -10.37 2.31 -9.33
N ARG A 487 -9.35 3.18 -9.36
CA ARG A 487 -9.49 4.64 -9.46
C ARG A 487 -10.13 5.07 -10.78
N ASP A 488 -9.70 4.53 -11.92
CA ASP A 488 -10.32 4.86 -13.21
C ASP A 488 -11.80 4.41 -13.24
N CYS A 489 -12.11 3.23 -12.68
CA CYS A 489 -13.48 2.77 -12.51
C CYS A 489 -14.30 3.65 -11.56
N ARG A 490 -13.70 4.09 -10.43
CA ARG A 490 -14.28 5.05 -9.49
C ARG A 490 -14.62 6.35 -10.21
N ASN A 491 -13.70 6.89 -10.99
CA ASN A 491 -13.88 8.14 -11.74
C ASN A 491 -15.04 8.06 -12.76
N ILE A 492 -15.26 6.89 -13.38
CA ILE A 492 -16.45 6.66 -14.22
C ILE A 492 -17.74 6.83 -13.41
N VAL A 493 -17.78 6.29 -12.19
CA VAL A 493 -18.93 6.42 -11.28
C VAL A 493 -19.12 7.86 -10.82
N LEU A 494 -18.06 8.51 -10.33
CA LEU A 494 -18.09 9.91 -9.87
C LEU A 494 -18.58 10.86 -10.98
N ALA A 495 -18.13 10.64 -12.22
CA ALA A 495 -18.60 11.41 -13.37
C ALA A 495 -20.11 11.24 -13.65
N GLY A 496 -20.68 10.09 -13.29
CA GLY A 496 -22.11 9.79 -13.40
C GLY A 496 -22.96 10.24 -12.19
N LEU A 497 -22.35 10.42 -11.02
CA LEU A 497 -23.00 10.73 -9.74
C LEU A 497 -22.55 12.08 -9.15
N LYS A 498 -22.36 13.10 -9.99
CA LYS A 498 -21.78 14.41 -9.60
C LYS A 498 -22.48 15.13 -8.44
N ASP A 499 -23.77 14.87 -8.24
CA ASP A 499 -24.58 15.52 -7.19
C ASP A 499 -24.81 14.61 -5.96
N ARG A 500 -24.16 13.44 -5.90
CA ARG A 500 -24.27 12.53 -4.75
C ARG A 500 -23.47 13.10 -3.56
N VAL A 501 -24.09 13.06 -2.39
CA VAL A 501 -23.41 13.31 -1.11
C VAL A 501 -22.92 11.98 -0.58
N TRP A 502 -21.63 11.90 -0.25
CA TRP A 502 -20.99 10.72 0.34
C TRP A 502 -21.02 10.80 1.87
N ASN A 503 -21.18 9.66 2.55
CA ASN A 503 -21.22 9.60 4.01
C ASN A 503 -19.82 9.71 4.63
N SER A 504 -18.77 9.38 3.86
CA SER A 504 -17.37 9.51 4.25
C SER A 504 -16.46 9.56 3.00
N SER A 505 -15.20 9.98 3.19
CA SER A 505 -14.17 9.85 2.15
C SER A 505 -13.95 8.39 1.76
N THR A 506 -14.04 7.46 2.71
CA THR A 506 -13.92 6.02 2.46
C THR A 506 -15.04 5.48 1.54
N GLU A 507 -16.28 5.96 1.69
CA GLU A 507 -17.38 5.60 0.78
C GLU A 507 -17.12 6.14 -0.64
N GLU A 508 -16.64 7.38 -0.75
CA GLU A 508 -16.28 7.99 -2.03
C GLU A 508 -15.16 7.23 -2.74
N GLU A 509 -14.14 6.83 -1.98
CA GLU A 509 -13.03 5.99 -2.46
C GLU A 509 -13.51 4.62 -2.95
N ALA A 510 -14.47 4.02 -2.24
CA ALA A 510 -15.11 2.76 -2.61
C ALA A 510 -16.13 2.89 -3.75
N ALA A 511 -16.32 4.07 -4.36
CA ALA A 511 -17.36 4.28 -5.37
C ALA A 511 -17.21 3.39 -6.61
N TYR A 512 -16.04 2.82 -6.89
CA TYR A 512 -15.86 1.83 -7.96
C TYR A 512 -16.77 0.60 -7.79
N LEU A 513 -17.13 0.22 -6.56
CA LEU A 513 -18.06 -0.87 -6.26
C LEU A 513 -19.50 -0.56 -6.69
N LEU A 514 -19.83 0.72 -6.87
CA LEU A 514 -21.14 1.15 -7.37
C LEU A 514 -21.25 1.09 -8.88
N LEU A 515 -20.18 0.71 -9.62
CA LEU A 515 -20.18 0.62 -11.08
C LEU A 515 -21.02 -0.58 -11.56
N PRO A 516 -22.22 -0.37 -12.14
CA PRO A 516 -23.11 -1.49 -12.43
C PRO A 516 -22.64 -2.37 -13.59
N TYR A 517 -22.82 -3.69 -13.50
CA TYR A 517 -22.48 -4.64 -14.56
C TYR A 517 -23.48 -4.61 -15.73
N THR A 518 -23.40 -3.57 -16.55
CA THR A 518 -24.25 -3.37 -17.73
C THR A 518 -23.44 -3.46 -19.02
N GLU A 519 -24.10 -3.71 -20.15
CA GLU A 519 -23.45 -3.70 -21.48
C GLU A 519 -22.74 -2.37 -21.76
N LYS A 520 -23.38 -1.25 -21.40
CA LYS A 520 -22.82 0.09 -21.60
C LYS A 520 -21.53 0.26 -20.80
N ASN A 521 -21.55 -0.06 -19.52
CA ASN A 521 -20.37 0.10 -18.67
C ASN A 521 -19.26 -0.87 -19.08
N ARG A 522 -19.62 -2.10 -19.48
CA ARG A 522 -18.63 -3.05 -20.02
C ARG A 522 -17.93 -2.49 -21.25
N GLN A 523 -18.66 -1.88 -22.18
CA GLN A 523 -18.05 -1.25 -23.37
C GLN A 523 -17.18 -0.05 -22.98
N SER A 524 -17.60 0.77 -22.01
CA SER A 524 -16.81 1.90 -21.52
C SER A 524 -15.51 1.45 -20.84
N VAL A 525 -15.57 0.42 -19.99
CA VAL A 525 -14.40 -0.14 -19.31
C VAL A 525 -13.49 -0.89 -20.30
N GLU A 526 -14.05 -1.62 -21.28
CA GLU A 526 -13.25 -2.24 -22.36
C GLU A 526 -12.49 -1.21 -23.18
N HIS A 527 -13.09 -0.06 -23.47
CA HIS A 527 -12.41 1.02 -24.18
C HIS A 527 -11.26 1.62 -23.36
N LEU A 528 -11.51 1.87 -22.07
CA LEU A 528 -10.48 2.31 -21.12
C LEU A 528 -9.31 1.30 -21.05
N LEU A 529 -9.62 0.01 -20.95
CA LEU A 529 -8.60 -1.06 -20.92
C LEU A 529 -7.81 -1.10 -22.23
N ASP A 530 -8.45 -0.94 -23.39
CA ASP A 530 -7.74 -0.86 -24.68
C ASP A 530 -6.77 0.34 -24.73
N GLU A 531 -7.17 1.52 -24.22
CA GLU A 531 -6.31 2.71 -24.18
C GLU A 531 -5.12 2.54 -23.23
N ARG A 532 -5.36 1.99 -22.02
CA ARG A 532 -4.33 1.74 -21.01
C ARG A 532 -3.37 0.64 -21.44
N PHE A 533 -3.87 -0.42 -22.06
CA PHE A 533 -3.03 -1.48 -22.60
C PHE A 533 -2.11 -0.98 -23.71
N GLN A 534 -2.60 -0.07 -24.56
CA GLN A 534 -1.75 0.55 -25.58
C GLN A 534 -0.65 1.42 -24.96
N GLN A 535 -0.96 2.18 -23.91
CA GLN A 535 0.05 2.97 -23.16
C GLN A 535 1.12 2.06 -22.54
N TYR A 536 0.68 0.97 -21.91
CA TYR A 536 1.58 -0.03 -21.34
C TYR A 536 2.50 -0.65 -22.40
N LEU A 537 1.96 -1.07 -23.54
CA LEU A 537 2.77 -1.61 -24.63
C LEU A 537 3.78 -0.60 -25.17
N GLU A 538 3.42 0.70 -25.18
CA GLU A 538 4.31 1.78 -25.59
C GLU A 538 5.41 2.11 -24.56
N ALA A 539 5.15 1.88 -23.28
CA ALA A 539 6.08 2.12 -22.19
C ALA A 539 7.04 0.94 -21.97
N GLU A 540 6.49 -0.28 -21.88
CA GLU A 540 7.21 -1.47 -21.40
C GLU A 540 7.63 -2.42 -22.53
N PHE A 541 6.95 -2.41 -23.68
CA PHE A 541 7.16 -3.39 -24.77
C PHE A 541 7.67 -2.79 -26.08
N VAL A 542 7.99 -1.49 -26.11
CA VAL A 542 8.66 -0.90 -27.29
C VAL A 542 10.07 -1.45 -27.35
N ASP A 543 10.32 -2.26 -28.39
CA ASP A 543 11.57 -2.98 -28.60
C ASP A 543 11.91 -3.98 -27.46
N ASP A 544 10.90 -4.70 -26.91
CA ASP A 544 11.10 -5.78 -25.91
C ASP A 544 12.24 -6.72 -26.37
N PRO A 545 13.43 -6.67 -25.72
CA PRO A 545 14.60 -7.43 -26.14
C PRO A 545 14.48 -8.92 -25.82
N GLU A 546 13.53 -9.29 -24.96
CA GLU A 546 13.37 -10.63 -24.44
C GLU A 546 12.30 -11.45 -25.19
N GLU A 547 11.25 -10.82 -25.75
CA GLU A 547 10.27 -11.54 -26.58
C GLU A 547 10.87 -11.86 -27.96
N ARG A 548 11.25 -13.11 -28.17
CA ARG A 548 11.98 -13.54 -29.36
C ARG A 548 11.23 -14.60 -30.17
N VAL A 549 11.42 -14.55 -31.48
CA VAL A 549 10.89 -15.56 -32.42
C VAL A 549 12.01 -16.50 -32.82
N ALA A 550 11.81 -17.80 -32.60
CA ALA A 550 12.77 -18.84 -32.95
C ALA A 550 12.85 -19.05 -34.47
N ARG A 551 13.81 -18.39 -35.13
CA ARG A 551 13.92 -18.43 -36.61
C ARG A 551 14.35 -19.78 -37.17
N ALA A 552 15.01 -20.62 -36.36
CA ALA A 552 15.34 -21.98 -36.74
C ALA A 552 14.10 -22.89 -36.83
N ALA A 553 12.97 -22.48 -36.25
CA ALA A 553 11.74 -23.26 -36.22
C ALA A 553 10.89 -23.04 -37.49
N GLU A 554 11.12 -23.83 -38.55
CA GLU A 554 10.31 -23.80 -39.77
C GLU A 554 9.01 -24.62 -39.66
N GLY A 555 7.89 -24.14 -40.21
CA GLY A 555 6.62 -24.90 -40.27
C GLY A 555 5.59 -24.53 -39.19
N LYS A 556 4.68 -25.48 -38.88
CA LYS A 556 3.64 -25.28 -37.85
C LYS A 556 4.20 -25.60 -36.45
N PRO A 557 3.68 -24.95 -35.39
CA PRO A 557 4.10 -25.25 -34.01
C PRO A 557 4.00 -26.74 -33.67
N ALA A 558 4.95 -27.24 -32.87
CA ALA A 558 4.92 -28.62 -32.42
C ALA A 558 3.70 -28.85 -31.51
N VAL A 559 3.12 -30.05 -31.61
CA VAL A 559 2.14 -30.52 -30.63
C VAL A 559 2.92 -31.23 -29.54
N ILE A 560 2.93 -30.65 -28.35
CA ILE A 560 3.50 -31.27 -27.15
C ILE A 560 2.39 -32.14 -26.54
N PRO A 561 2.50 -33.47 -26.55
CA PRO A 561 1.48 -34.34 -25.97
C PRO A 561 1.33 -34.06 -24.47
N ASP A 562 0.08 -34.02 -24.00
CA ASP A 562 -0.26 -33.88 -22.57
C ASP A 562 0.35 -32.64 -21.88
N TRP A 563 0.60 -31.56 -22.64
CA TRP A 563 1.03 -30.26 -22.11
C TRP A 563 -0.10 -29.24 -22.11
N ASP A 564 -0.57 -28.89 -20.91
CA ASP A 564 -1.48 -27.78 -20.64
C ASP A 564 -0.79 -26.61 -19.92
N GLY A 565 0.52 -26.73 -19.65
CA GLY A 565 1.32 -25.73 -18.97
C GLY A 565 1.60 -24.46 -19.80
N PRO A 566 2.36 -23.52 -19.24
CA PRO A 566 2.73 -22.28 -19.91
C PRO A 566 3.52 -22.51 -21.21
N LEU A 567 3.50 -21.55 -22.12
CA LEU A 567 4.05 -21.72 -23.48
C LEU A 567 5.37 -20.98 -23.72
N PHE A 568 5.86 -20.18 -22.78
CA PHE A 568 7.15 -19.51 -22.92
C PHE A 568 8.23 -20.20 -22.10
N CYS A 569 9.42 -20.32 -22.67
CA CYS A 569 10.62 -20.81 -21.99
C CYS A 569 11.79 -19.88 -22.30
N TYR A 570 12.75 -19.81 -21.40
CA TYR A 570 14.01 -19.13 -21.65
C TYR A 570 14.89 -20.01 -22.55
N ALA A 571 15.58 -19.42 -23.53
CA ALA A 571 16.53 -20.16 -24.36
C ALA A 571 17.62 -19.25 -24.94
N SER A 572 18.74 -19.83 -25.35
CA SER A 572 19.78 -19.13 -26.09
C SER A 572 19.49 -19.03 -27.59
N ASP A 573 20.02 -17.99 -28.22
CA ASP A 573 20.00 -17.81 -29.67
C ASP A 573 20.67 -18.98 -30.40
N ARG A 574 21.65 -19.67 -29.78
CA ARG A 574 22.26 -20.89 -30.32
C ARG A 574 21.21 -21.95 -30.60
N VAL A 575 20.26 -22.14 -29.70
CA VAL A 575 19.15 -23.07 -29.89
C VAL A 575 18.13 -22.46 -30.84
N ALA A 576 17.59 -21.28 -30.49
CA ALA A 576 16.39 -20.75 -31.12
C ALA A 576 16.62 -20.11 -32.51
N GLN A 577 17.80 -19.50 -32.75
CA GLN A 577 18.16 -18.84 -34.01
C GLN A 577 19.03 -19.74 -34.89
N ASP A 578 20.05 -20.39 -34.32
CA ASP A 578 21.00 -21.21 -35.09
C ASP A 578 20.56 -22.67 -35.25
N GLY A 579 19.57 -23.12 -34.47
CA GLY A 579 19.03 -24.49 -34.54
C GLY A 579 19.94 -25.54 -33.92
N CYS A 580 20.79 -25.16 -32.96
CA CYS A 580 21.64 -26.10 -32.23
C CYS A 580 20.80 -27.01 -31.33
N LYS A 581 21.29 -28.23 -31.11
CA LYS A 581 20.66 -29.19 -30.20
C LYS A 581 20.84 -28.74 -28.76
N VAL A 582 19.80 -28.88 -27.95
CA VAL A 582 19.82 -28.56 -26.52
C VAL A 582 20.76 -29.55 -25.81
N GLN A 583 21.80 -29.05 -25.15
CA GLN A 583 22.71 -29.88 -24.35
C GLN A 583 22.47 -29.70 -22.86
N ILE A 584 21.96 -28.55 -22.44
CA ILE A 584 21.69 -28.24 -21.02
C ILE A 584 20.25 -27.75 -20.94
N MET A 585 19.51 -28.25 -19.95
CA MET A 585 18.19 -27.74 -19.64
C MET A 585 17.98 -27.66 -18.12
N ASP A 586 17.50 -26.51 -17.67
CA ASP A 586 17.21 -26.21 -16.27
C ASP A 586 15.72 -25.94 -16.11
N ARG A 587 15.13 -26.49 -15.06
CA ARG A 587 13.76 -26.22 -14.64
C ARG A 587 13.77 -25.30 -13.43
N LEU A 588 13.77 -24.00 -13.66
CA LEU A 588 13.75 -22.95 -12.65
C LEU A 588 12.32 -22.70 -12.16
N PHE A 589 12.17 -22.16 -10.96
CA PHE A 589 10.88 -21.65 -10.49
C PHE A 589 10.67 -20.25 -11.07
N PRO A 590 9.65 -20.02 -11.91
CA PRO A 590 9.27 -18.68 -12.33
C PRO A 590 8.87 -17.83 -11.12
N GLU A 591 8.90 -16.52 -11.28
CA GLU A 591 8.22 -15.60 -10.37
C GLU A 591 6.74 -15.99 -10.25
N ARG A 592 6.17 -15.76 -9.07
CA ARG A 592 4.85 -16.28 -8.71
C ARG A 592 3.77 -15.75 -9.64
N GLU A 593 3.87 -14.52 -10.09
CA GLU A 593 2.99 -13.80 -10.99
C GLU A 593 3.05 -14.37 -12.42
N ASP A 594 4.21 -14.88 -12.80
CA ASP A 594 4.53 -15.27 -14.17
C ASP A 594 4.33 -16.75 -14.46
N MET A 595 4.08 -17.56 -13.43
CA MET A 595 3.79 -19.00 -13.55
C MET A 595 2.63 -19.35 -14.50
N GLY A 596 1.78 -18.38 -14.88
CA GLY A 596 0.74 -18.56 -15.88
C GLY A 596 1.27 -18.67 -17.31
N TRP A 597 2.31 -17.89 -17.64
CA TRP A 597 2.80 -17.73 -19.01
C TRP A 597 4.23 -18.22 -19.20
N GLU A 598 5.05 -18.18 -18.15
CA GLU A 598 6.41 -18.69 -18.11
C GLU A 598 6.45 -20.14 -17.61
N SER A 599 7.10 -21.00 -18.38
CA SER A 599 7.20 -22.41 -18.04
C SER A 599 8.28 -22.69 -17.00
N GLY A 600 9.25 -21.81 -16.79
CA GLY A 600 10.44 -22.07 -15.98
C GLY A 600 11.45 -23.02 -16.63
N TRP A 601 11.26 -23.41 -17.90
CA TRP A 601 12.31 -24.11 -18.64
C TRP A 601 13.32 -23.10 -19.19
N ALA A 602 14.60 -23.39 -19.00
CA ALA A 602 15.72 -22.74 -19.66
C ALA A 602 16.48 -23.75 -20.53
N PHE A 603 16.80 -23.41 -21.78
CA PHE A 603 17.43 -24.31 -22.75
C PHE A 603 18.70 -23.72 -23.40
N TYR A 604 19.80 -24.47 -23.34
CA TYR A 604 21.12 -24.04 -23.82
C TYR A 604 21.78 -25.12 -24.69
N SER A 605 22.64 -24.71 -25.62
CA SER A 605 23.49 -25.60 -26.42
C SER A 605 24.78 -26.00 -25.71
N GLY A 606 25.12 -25.37 -24.59
CA GLY A 606 26.30 -25.68 -23.76
C GLY A 606 27.62 -25.14 -24.32
N ASP A 607 27.57 -24.37 -25.41
CA ASP A 607 28.72 -23.69 -26.03
C ASP A 607 28.58 -22.17 -26.02
N GLU A 608 27.61 -21.62 -25.27
CA GLU A 608 27.34 -20.19 -25.17
C GLU A 608 28.57 -19.40 -24.75
N GLY A 609 29.28 -19.80 -23.68
CA GLY A 609 30.49 -19.11 -23.21
C GLY A 609 31.63 -19.13 -24.23
N ASP A 610 31.74 -20.20 -25.03
CA ASP A 610 32.76 -20.29 -26.10
C ASP A 610 32.44 -19.37 -27.29
N VAL A 611 31.15 -19.10 -27.54
CA VAL A 611 30.68 -18.34 -28.71
C VAL A 611 30.48 -16.86 -28.38
N TYR A 612 29.89 -16.56 -27.22
CA TYR A 612 29.53 -15.21 -26.77
C TYR A 612 30.59 -14.58 -25.86
N GLY A 613 31.46 -15.40 -25.24
CA GLY A 613 32.40 -14.94 -24.22
C GLY A 613 31.86 -15.14 -22.80
N GLU A 614 32.63 -14.71 -21.80
CA GLU A 614 32.26 -14.76 -20.37
C GLU A 614 31.73 -13.39 -19.92
N GLY A 615 30.69 -13.38 -19.07
CA GLY A 615 30.06 -12.18 -18.48
C GLY A 615 28.56 -12.03 -18.79
N ASP A 616 27.83 -11.37 -17.88
CA ASP A 616 26.35 -11.29 -17.90
C ASP A 616 25.77 -10.42 -19.02
N GLU A 617 26.44 -9.32 -19.39
CA GLU A 617 26.02 -8.42 -20.48
C GLU A 617 25.83 -9.15 -21.83
N TYR A 618 26.57 -10.25 -22.04
CA TYR A 618 26.45 -11.04 -23.26
C TYR A 618 25.22 -11.96 -23.23
N TYR A 619 24.88 -12.54 -22.09
CA TYR A 619 23.72 -13.43 -21.95
C TYR A 619 22.40 -12.69 -22.18
N GLU A 620 22.26 -11.46 -21.69
CA GLU A 620 21.07 -10.62 -21.90
C GLU A 620 20.82 -10.32 -23.39
N SER A 621 21.88 -10.15 -24.18
CA SER A 621 21.76 -9.87 -25.62
C SER A 621 21.53 -11.12 -26.48
N HIS A 622 21.80 -12.32 -25.96
CA HIS A 622 21.79 -13.58 -26.72
C HIS A 622 20.85 -14.65 -26.18
N CYS A 623 20.13 -14.37 -25.10
CA CYS A 623 19.08 -15.22 -24.57
C CYS A 623 17.76 -14.43 -24.44
N GLY A 624 16.65 -15.14 -24.24
CA GLY A 624 15.34 -14.53 -24.07
C GLY A 624 14.22 -15.57 -24.03
N PHE A 625 12.98 -15.09 -24.02
CA PHE A 625 11.79 -15.93 -23.99
C PHE A 625 11.31 -16.31 -25.39
N TYR A 626 11.12 -17.61 -25.60
CA TYR A 626 10.61 -18.20 -26.83
C TYR A 626 9.41 -19.09 -26.57
N ASP A 627 8.62 -19.33 -27.61
CA ASP A 627 7.58 -20.35 -27.57
C ASP A 627 8.22 -21.74 -27.43
N ILE A 628 7.89 -22.45 -26.35
CA ILE A 628 8.44 -23.78 -26.04
C ILE A 628 8.14 -24.80 -27.14
N ARG A 629 7.03 -24.63 -27.88
CA ARG A 629 6.67 -25.49 -29.01
C ARG A 629 7.63 -25.32 -30.18
N ASP A 630 8.27 -24.17 -30.29
CA ASP A 630 9.27 -23.89 -31.31
C ASP A 630 10.61 -24.50 -30.93
N ILE A 631 10.98 -24.41 -29.66
CA ILE A 631 12.17 -25.10 -29.12
C ILE A 631 12.03 -26.63 -29.23
N CYS A 632 10.87 -27.18 -28.88
CA CYS A 632 10.56 -28.61 -29.06
C CYS A 632 10.57 -29.05 -30.54
N ARG A 633 10.36 -28.12 -31.46
CA ARG A 633 10.42 -28.41 -32.89
C ARG A 633 11.87 -28.48 -33.38
N ILE A 634 12.71 -27.58 -32.90
CA ILE A 634 14.16 -27.57 -33.15
C ILE A 634 14.77 -28.84 -32.56
N ASP A 635 14.39 -29.19 -31.33
CA ASP A 635 14.87 -30.39 -30.65
C ASP A 635 13.75 -31.25 -30.03
N PRO A 636 13.18 -32.20 -30.80
CA PRO A 636 12.11 -33.06 -30.30
C PRO A 636 12.51 -34.00 -29.17
N ASP A 637 13.81 -34.19 -28.92
CA ASP A 637 14.33 -35.10 -27.90
C ASP A 637 14.04 -34.59 -26.47
N ILE A 638 13.67 -33.31 -26.31
CA ILE A 638 13.33 -32.71 -25.02
C ILE A 638 11.87 -32.95 -24.60
N ILE A 639 10.97 -33.24 -25.54
CA ILE A 639 9.52 -33.38 -25.28
C ILE A 639 9.21 -34.35 -24.14
N PRO A 640 9.84 -35.55 -24.04
CA PRO A 640 9.57 -36.49 -22.95
C PRO A 640 10.01 -35.99 -21.56
N LEU A 641 10.82 -34.94 -21.48
CA LEU A 641 11.42 -34.43 -20.26
C LEU A 641 10.70 -33.19 -19.70
N LEU A 642 9.76 -32.60 -20.44
CA LEU A 642 9.14 -31.33 -20.06
C LEU A 642 8.33 -31.40 -18.76
N ASN A 643 7.93 -32.60 -18.33
CA ASN A 643 7.17 -32.84 -17.10
C ASN A 643 8.06 -33.11 -15.87
N LEU A 644 9.38 -32.94 -15.97
CA LEU A 644 10.27 -33.00 -14.82
C LEU A 644 9.96 -31.86 -13.82
N PRO A 645 10.16 -32.09 -12.52
CA PRO A 645 9.81 -31.11 -11.49
C PRO A 645 10.75 -29.89 -11.51
N HIS A 646 10.28 -28.78 -10.95
CA HIS A 646 11.13 -27.61 -10.68
C HIS A 646 12.32 -27.96 -9.78
N GLY A 647 13.44 -27.29 -10.01
CA GLY A 647 14.76 -27.60 -9.44
C GLY A 647 15.56 -28.65 -10.23
N THR A 648 15.00 -29.24 -11.29
CA THR A 648 15.72 -30.26 -12.07
C THR A 648 16.68 -29.62 -13.07
N MET A 649 17.92 -30.10 -13.12
CA MET A 649 18.89 -29.82 -14.18
C MET A 649 19.24 -31.11 -14.93
N GLN A 650 19.20 -31.07 -16.26
CA GLN A 650 19.60 -32.20 -17.12
C GLN A 650 20.67 -31.75 -18.11
N MET A 651 21.68 -32.60 -18.30
CA MET A 651 22.70 -32.45 -19.34
C MET A 651 22.70 -33.65 -20.27
N ARG A 652 22.86 -33.38 -21.56
CA ARG A 652 22.98 -34.40 -22.59
C ARG A 652 24.43 -34.86 -22.68
N GLY A 653 24.66 -36.16 -22.48
CA GLY A 653 25.98 -36.77 -22.60
C GLY A 653 26.42 -36.98 -24.05
N GLU A 654 27.69 -37.34 -24.23
CA GLU A 654 28.26 -37.66 -25.56
C GLU A 654 27.56 -38.83 -26.26
N ASP A 655 26.88 -39.70 -25.50
CA ASP A 655 26.08 -40.80 -26.01
C ASP A 655 24.66 -40.38 -26.45
N GLY A 656 24.32 -39.10 -26.29
CA GLY A 656 23.01 -38.52 -26.59
C GLY A 656 21.94 -38.81 -25.54
N ALA A 657 22.29 -39.45 -24.42
CA ALA A 657 21.37 -39.68 -23.31
C ALA A 657 21.35 -38.47 -22.34
N TRP A 658 20.27 -38.34 -21.58
CA TRP A 658 20.10 -37.29 -20.58
C TRP A 658 20.49 -37.77 -19.18
N TYR A 659 21.22 -36.92 -18.47
CA TYR A 659 21.73 -37.16 -17.14
C TYR A 659 21.35 -36.02 -16.22
N GLU A 660 20.81 -36.35 -15.06
CA GLU A 660 20.51 -35.38 -14.01
C GLU A 660 21.81 -34.89 -13.37
N VAL A 661 21.94 -33.57 -13.24
CA VAL A 661 23.05 -32.94 -12.53
C VAL A 661 22.61 -32.66 -11.11
N ILE A 662 23.36 -33.18 -10.15
CA ILE A 662 23.19 -32.84 -8.74
C ILE A 662 24.11 -31.65 -8.48
N ARG A 663 23.55 -30.46 -8.24
CA ARG A 663 24.32 -29.32 -7.74
C ARG A 663 24.67 -29.63 -6.28
N ASP A 664 25.96 -29.75 -5.97
CA ASP A 664 26.40 -29.75 -4.57
C ASP A 664 26.28 -28.30 -4.09
N ASP A 665 25.34 -28.04 -3.17
CA ASP A 665 25.21 -26.75 -2.48
C ASP A 665 26.45 -26.50 -1.60
N GLU A 666 27.58 -26.12 -2.19
CA GLU A 666 28.63 -25.41 -1.47
C GLU A 666 28.55 -23.95 -1.90
N GLY A 667 28.00 -23.12 -1.01
CA GLY A 667 27.86 -21.69 -1.19
C GLY A 667 29.20 -21.03 -1.51
N GLU A 668 29.28 -20.44 -2.69
CA GLU A 668 30.21 -19.38 -3.02
C GLU A 668 29.34 -18.17 -3.39
N GLU A 669 28.89 -17.44 -2.36
CA GLU A 669 28.55 -16.01 -2.51
C GLU A 669 29.88 -15.28 -2.75
N GLU A 670 30.07 -14.72 -3.95
CA GLU A 670 31.02 -13.63 -4.12
C GLU A 670 30.41 -12.37 -3.48
N THR A 671 31.26 -11.77 -2.65
CA THR A 671 31.06 -10.68 -1.67
C THR A 671 30.51 -9.37 -2.20
#